data_AF-A0A9P5K4Q6-F1
#
_entry.id   AF-A0A9P5K4Q6-F1
#
_cell.length_a   1.000
_cell.length_b   1.000
_cell.length_c   1.000
_cell.angle_alpha   90.00
_cell.angle_beta   90.00
_cell.angle_gamma   90.00
#
_symmetry.space_group_name_H-M   'P 1'
#
loop_
_entity.id
_entity.type
_entity.pdbx_description
1 polymer ?
#
loop_
_entity_poly.entity_id
_entity_poly.type
_entity_poly.pdbx_seq_one_letter_code
_entity_poly.pdbx_strand_id
1 'polypeptide(L)'
;MGQGYSYQSCYTDLIHGQRTLGAATLVANDMTIEKCSNFCSNYKYFGVEYAKECWCGNTIQENQVVAVSTECSWPCSGSSSQTCGAASRISLYERWLYFPATHATLSDTPYVGCFADGNARVLPSKQFTSDSMTAAACAANCAGYTYFGTQWSRECWCGNTLPTVSAPDADCSMTCTGSSSETCGGSLRLSVYGPNTKAIYNPGSTSNTGTTTSPATVSNFAYQGCYTDNVPQRVLSGAVKFDGAMTLEMCASFCSASNYGVFGVEYSGECYCGNSLDTASKKVAETECTMKCKGNNAELCGDGNRLNVFALPSGSITATSNPTGSTNGFWYQSCWNDNINGRSLKENILFADDMTVEKCSNFCKSYQYFGLEYGGECYCGNTLGGTKAPEADCSQHCKGDGTQFCGNGNRLSLYSINPPAGTCNANFHGDLTSFSVSIGTDNDLKPWVHETGGAATSYVTGDQNALSYQVAFGASVSSSDNLWQAFNVIQGAVYEVSVRFKVGGSLGSISASLQVGNPGVGLSDVASDTQIVLANTASSNDGIWQTMKVTFTPRFNVAKVYLKASMASGAGSSSYVVWDSVTFKQTSASTYSAASTNGQMFVDYRSGVVQYASWVSPGTDDIVAPAATKPTIKEMATSGYNNAAGSRHVYMGDSNDAPATGPAWRLAGLLSGNPTAKSVMRTHFRSTNSNNCFMQMLSLGQLIGIMMLDGCPGQWQTFESVPFYPAEDRWWQMSIECYNQGHDASAWVDSVELRPSS
;
A
#
# COMPACT_ATOMS: atom_id res chain seq x y z
N MET A 1 -35.26 36.59 18.76
CA MET A 1 -34.10 35.67 18.70
C MET A 1 -34.32 34.57 19.74
N GLY A 2 -34.97 33.47 19.36
CA GLY A 2 -35.34 32.38 20.25
C GLY A 2 -34.47 31.14 20.05
N GLN A 3 -34.11 30.47 21.15
CA GLN A 3 -33.58 29.11 21.25
C GLN A 3 -32.15 28.80 20.75
N GLY A 4 -31.28 29.80 20.58
CA GLY A 4 -29.83 29.55 20.40
C GLY A 4 -29.44 28.92 19.06
N TYR A 5 -30.28 29.07 18.05
CA TYR A 5 -29.98 28.72 16.65
C TYR A 5 -29.48 29.93 15.86
N SER A 6 -28.49 29.72 15.00
CA SER A 6 -28.02 30.71 14.03
C SER A 6 -28.27 30.22 12.60
N TYR A 7 -28.66 31.14 11.72
CA TYR A 7 -28.70 30.87 10.29
C TYR A 7 -27.30 30.48 9.80
N GLN A 8 -27.23 29.41 9.01
CA GLN A 8 -25.98 28.92 8.44
C GLN A 8 -25.88 29.29 6.96
N SER A 9 -26.69 28.66 6.12
CA SER A 9 -26.69 28.94 4.69
C SER A 9 -27.97 28.45 4.01
N CYS A 10 -28.12 28.81 2.74
CA CYS A 10 -29.09 28.22 1.85
C CYS A 10 -28.50 26.94 1.27
N TYR A 11 -29.25 25.84 1.33
CA TYR A 11 -28.85 24.57 0.74
C TYR A 11 -29.83 24.17 -0.35
N THR A 12 -29.33 23.47 -1.36
CA THR A 12 -30.20 22.66 -2.20
C THR A 12 -30.94 21.64 -1.34
N ASP A 13 -32.20 21.39 -1.64
CA ASP A 13 -33.01 20.34 -1.02
C ASP A 13 -33.65 19.47 -2.11
N LEU A 14 -33.99 18.22 -1.79
CA LEU A 14 -34.58 17.23 -2.71
C LEU A 14 -33.71 16.84 -3.93
N ILE A 15 -32.38 16.97 -3.85
CA ILE A 15 -31.50 16.42 -4.91
C ILE A 15 -31.62 14.88 -4.90
N HIS A 16 -31.97 14.29 -6.05
CA HIS A 16 -32.20 12.84 -6.23
C HIS A 16 -33.21 12.22 -5.26
N GLY A 17 -34.21 13.00 -4.82
CA GLY A 17 -35.25 12.53 -3.89
C GLY A 17 -34.81 12.45 -2.42
N GLN A 18 -33.61 12.94 -2.08
CA GLN A 18 -33.09 12.98 -0.71
C GLN A 18 -33.21 14.40 -0.12
N ARG A 19 -33.83 14.49 1.06
CA ARG A 19 -34.00 15.74 1.81
C ARG A 19 -32.73 16.13 2.55
N THR A 20 -32.48 17.43 2.72
CA THR A 20 -31.33 17.95 3.49
C THR A 20 -31.40 17.57 4.97
N LEU A 21 -32.59 17.57 5.58
CA LEU A 21 -32.88 17.13 6.95
C LEU A 21 -34.06 16.15 6.92
N GLY A 22 -33.96 15.05 7.68
CA GLY A 22 -34.94 13.95 7.59
C GLY A 22 -35.44 13.37 8.91
N ALA A 23 -35.09 13.96 10.07
CA ALA A 23 -35.39 13.34 11.36
C ALA A 23 -36.81 13.62 11.88
N ALA A 24 -37.33 14.83 11.65
CA ALA A 24 -38.71 15.19 11.94
C ALA A 24 -39.20 16.28 10.98
N THR A 25 -40.50 16.35 10.73
CA THR A 25 -41.10 17.35 9.84
C THR A 25 -42.38 17.93 10.43
N LEU A 26 -42.62 19.20 10.13
CA LEU A 26 -43.83 19.94 10.45
C LEU A 26 -44.20 20.83 9.26
N VAL A 27 -45.42 20.70 8.76
CA VAL A 27 -45.99 21.59 7.75
C VAL A 27 -47.05 22.46 8.40
N ALA A 28 -46.93 23.79 8.27
CA ALA A 28 -47.89 24.74 8.83
C ALA A 28 -48.21 25.87 7.84
N ASN A 29 -49.48 26.29 7.79
CA ASN A 29 -49.92 27.41 6.93
C ASN A 29 -49.50 28.79 7.46
N ASP A 30 -49.02 28.84 8.70
CA ASP A 30 -48.56 30.02 9.42
C ASP A 30 -47.13 29.77 9.94
N MET A 31 -46.26 29.24 9.08
CA MET A 31 -44.88 28.91 9.42
C MET A 31 -44.06 30.17 9.69
N THR A 32 -43.26 30.16 10.75
CA THR A 32 -42.25 31.18 11.07
C THR A 32 -40.95 30.47 11.47
N ILE A 33 -39.83 31.20 11.45
CA ILE A 33 -38.53 30.68 11.90
C ILE A 33 -38.63 30.23 13.37
N GLU A 34 -39.32 30.99 14.23
CA GLU A 34 -39.49 30.66 15.65
C GLU A 34 -40.37 29.44 15.88
N LYS A 35 -41.40 29.23 15.04
CA LYS A 35 -42.24 28.04 15.14
C LYS A 35 -41.44 26.79 14.81
N CYS A 36 -40.65 26.84 13.74
CA CYS A 36 -39.80 25.72 13.35
C CYS A 36 -38.70 25.44 14.38
N SER A 37 -38.05 26.49 14.91
CA SER A 37 -37.00 26.31 15.93
C SER A 37 -37.53 25.72 17.24
N ASN A 38 -38.75 26.08 17.65
CA ASN A 38 -39.40 25.49 18.82
C ASN A 38 -39.78 24.01 18.58
N PHE A 39 -40.28 23.67 17.41
CA PHE A 39 -40.58 22.28 17.05
C PHE A 39 -39.31 21.41 17.05
N CYS A 40 -38.21 21.96 16.54
CA CYS A 40 -36.93 21.26 16.46
C CYS A 40 -36.05 21.45 17.71
N SER A 41 -36.61 21.78 18.88
CA SER A 41 -35.82 22.14 20.07
C SER A 41 -34.87 21.04 20.57
N ASN A 42 -35.08 19.78 20.18
CA ASN A 42 -34.26 18.63 20.55
C ASN A 42 -33.26 18.20 19.46
N TYR A 43 -33.18 18.94 18.35
CA TYR A 43 -32.30 18.62 17.24
C TYR A 43 -31.10 19.59 17.17
N LYS A 44 -30.09 19.24 16.38
CA LYS A 44 -28.94 20.11 16.11
C LYS A 44 -29.25 21.16 15.04
N TYR A 45 -30.01 20.74 14.03
CA TYR A 45 -30.40 21.54 12.88
C TYR A 45 -31.92 21.63 12.78
N PHE A 46 -32.38 22.78 12.31
CA PHE A 46 -33.66 22.87 11.64
C PHE A 46 -33.51 23.60 10.31
N GLY A 47 -34.44 23.37 9.41
CA GLY A 47 -34.51 24.05 8.13
C GLY A 47 -35.95 24.39 7.78
N VAL A 48 -36.13 25.53 7.14
CA VAL A 48 -37.44 25.96 6.62
C VAL A 48 -37.41 26.00 5.10
N GLU A 49 -38.46 25.46 4.48
CA GLU A 49 -38.56 25.28 3.03
C GLU A 49 -39.97 25.59 2.54
N TYR A 50 -40.10 25.92 1.25
CA TYR A 50 -41.39 26.10 0.57
C TYR A 50 -42.39 27.02 1.29
N ALA A 51 -41.89 28.02 2.03
CA ALA A 51 -42.65 28.94 2.89
C ALA A 51 -43.45 28.31 4.06
N LYS A 52 -43.63 26.99 4.11
CA LYS A 52 -44.57 26.30 5.01
C LYS A 52 -43.99 25.09 5.73
N GLU A 53 -42.86 24.59 5.26
CA GLU A 53 -42.30 23.34 5.74
C GLU A 53 -41.17 23.61 6.73
N CYS A 54 -41.12 22.79 7.77
CA CYS A 54 -40.09 22.78 8.79
C CYS A 54 -39.53 21.37 8.88
N TRP A 55 -38.22 21.26 8.86
CA TRP A 55 -37.49 20.00 8.89
C TRP A 55 -36.46 20.04 10.01
N CYS A 56 -36.35 18.97 10.78
CA CYS A 56 -35.37 18.82 11.85
C CYS A 56 -34.36 17.72 11.52
N GLY A 57 -33.14 17.86 12.01
CA GLY A 57 -32.13 16.81 11.88
C GLY A 57 -30.93 17.05 12.78
N ASN A 58 -30.18 15.98 13.02
CA ASN A 58 -28.89 16.07 13.72
C ASN A 58 -27.69 16.04 12.77
N THR A 59 -27.96 15.75 11.50
CA THR A 59 -26.99 15.66 10.41
C THR A 59 -27.58 16.26 9.15
N ILE A 60 -26.71 16.82 8.31
CA ILE A 60 -27.03 17.27 6.95
C ILE A 60 -26.70 16.09 6.02
N GLN A 61 -27.66 15.64 5.21
CA GLN A 61 -27.49 14.47 4.33
C GLN A 61 -26.43 14.71 3.23
N GLU A 62 -25.76 13.66 2.73
CA GLU A 62 -24.71 13.76 1.69
C GLU A 62 -25.26 14.27 0.34
N ASN A 63 -24.40 14.95 -0.44
CA ASN A 63 -24.68 15.60 -1.74
C ASN A 63 -25.43 16.94 -1.72
N GLN A 64 -25.71 17.51 -0.55
CA GLN A 64 -26.37 18.82 -0.47
C GLN A 64 -25.35 19.93 -0.67
N VAL A 65 -25.57 20.75 -1.70
CA VAL A 65 -24.67 21.83 -2.10
C VAL A 65 -25.14 23.12 -1.47
N VAL A 66 -24.20 23.92 -0.97
CA VAL A 66 -24.48 25.30 -0.53
C VAL A 66 -24.94 26.10 -1.76
N ALA A 67 -26.20 26.53 -1.74
CA ALA A 67 -26.77 27.39 -2.75
C ALA A 67 -26.50 28.87 -2.41
N VAL A 68 -26.56 29.75 -3.41
CA VAL A 68 -26.47 31.18 -3.14
C VAL A 68 -27.64 31.62 -2.27
N SER A 69 -27.39 32.47 -1.27
CA SER A 69 -28.39 32.83 -0.25
C SER A 69 -29.68 33.42 -0.83
N THR A 70 -29.61 34.06 -2.00
CA THR A 70 -30.76 34.62 -2.73
C THR A 70 -31.71 33.56 -3.30
N GLU A 71 -31.28 32.30 -3.44
CA GLU A 71 -32.15 31.20 -3.88
C GLU A 71 -33.10 30.73 -2.77
N CYS A 72 -32.77 30.99 -1.50
CA CYS A 72 -33.69 30.81 -0.38
C CYS A 72 -34.33 32.16 -0.04
N SER A 73 -35.27 32.63 -0.86
CA SER A 73 -35.83 33.99 -0.76
C SER A 73 -37.35 34.07 -0.58
N TRP A 74 -38.04 32.93 -0.43
CA TRP A 74 -39.49 32.94 -0.26
C TRP A 74 -39.88 33.40 1.14
N PRO A 75 -40.87 34.31 1.26
CA PRO A 75 -41.35 34.75 2.57
C PRO A 75 -42.00 33.59 3.32
N CYS A 76 -41.80 33.53 4.63
CA CYS A 76 -42.50 32.58 5.48
C CYS A 76 -44.02 32.82 5.45
N SER A 77 -44.80 31.74 5.39
CA SER A 77 -46.27 31.82 5.30
C SER A 77 -46.94 32.48 6.52
N GLY A 78 -46.31 32.40 7.69
CA GLY A 78 -46.75 33.08 8.91
C GLY A 78 -46.10 34.46 9.14
N SER A 79 -45.13 34.86 8.32
CA SER A 79 -44.43 36.14 8.47
C SER A 79 -43.71 36.57 7.19
N SER A 80 -44.22 37.61 6.53
CA SER A 80 -43.61 38.14 5.29
C SER A 80 -42.27 38.84 5.47
N SER A 81 -41.87 39.16 6.71
CA SER A 81 -40.56 39.75 7.04
C SER A 81 -39.47 38.70 7.30
N GLN A 82 -39.80 37.41 7.22
CA GLN A 82 -38.88 36.30 7.41
C GLN A 82 -38.77 35.49 6.13
N THR A 83 -37.65 34.81 5.95
CA THR A 83 -37.38 34.00 4.77
C THR A 83 -37.39 32.52 5.13
N CYS A 84 -38.15 31.72 4.37
CA CYS A 84 -38.38 30.30 4.61
C CYS A 84 -38.08 29.46 3.36
N GLY A 85 -36.81 29.47 2.94
CA GLY A 85 -36.33 28.68 1.81
C GLY A 85 -36.89 29.13 0.46
N ALA A 86 -37.04 28.19 -0.47
CA ALA A 86 -37.79 28.27 -1.72
C ALA A 86 -38.12 26.85 -2.21
N ALA A 87 -38.53 26.67 -3.46
CA ALA A 87 -38.66 25.33 -4.04
C ALA A 87 -37.30 24.62 -4.13
N SER A 88 -37.17 23.45 -3.51
CA SER A 88 -35.94 22.65 -3.49
C SER A 88 -34.75 23.41 -2.90
N ARG A 89 -35.03 24.32 -1.96
CA ARG A 89 -34.06 25.21 -1.32
C ARG A 89 -34.43 25.42 0.14
N ILE A 90 -33.59 24.94 1.04
CA ILE A 90 -33.84 24.99 2.48
C ILE A 90 -32.94 26.03 3.15
N SER A 91 -33.55 26.94 3.91
CA SER A 91 -32.81 27.86 4.79
C SER A 91 -32.45 27.11 6.06
N LEU A 92 -31.17 26.80 6.25
CA LEU A 92 -30.69 25.96 7.34
C LEU A 92 -30.23 26.78 8.55
N TYR A 93 -30.59 26.31 9.74
CA TYR A 93 -30.22 26.89 11.03
C TYR A 93 -29.58 25.82 11.91
N GLU A 94 -28.52 26.17 12.63
CA GLU A 94 -27.77 25.27 13.52
C GLU A 94 -27.74 25.83 14.95
N ARG A 95 -27.82 24.94 15.93
CA ARG A 95 -27.75 25.28 17.34
C ARG A 95 -26.31 25.39 17.85
N TRP A 96 -25.99 26.49 18.51
CA TRP A 96 -24.63 26.78 19.01
C TRP A 96 -24.17 25.93 20.22
N LEU A 97 -25.11 25.39 21.01
CA LEU A 97 -24.82 24.57 22.19
C LEU A 97 -25.70 23.31 22.17
N TYR A 98 -25.42 22.41 21.23
CA TYR A 98 -26.08 21.11 21.13
C TYR A 98 -25.22 20.04 21.81
N PHE A 99 -25.72 19.48 22.92
CA PHE A 99 -25.14 18.31 23.57
C PHE A 99 -26.00 17.09 23.20
N PRO A 100 -25.46 16.08 22.51
CA PRO A 100 -26.21 14.86 22.23
C PRO A 100 -26.52 14.14 23.56
N ALA A 101 -27.72 13.56 23.66
CA ALA A 101 -28.06 12.69 24.78
C ALA A 101 -27.08 11.51 24.81
N THR A 102 -26.57 11.16 25.99
CA THR A 102 -25.57 10.09 26.17
C THR A 102 -26.06 9.01 27.12
N HIS A 103 -25.46 7.83 27.12
CA HIS A 103 -25.79 6.84 28.16
C HIS A 103 -25.51 7.40 29.55
N ALA A 104 -26.39 7.11 30.51
CA ALA A 104 -26.24 7.58 31.88
C ALA A 104 -24.93 7.09 32.52
N THR A 105 -24.27 7.95 33.27
CA THR A 105 -23.04 7.62 34.01
C THR A 105 -23.39 7.25 35.46
N LEU A 106 -23.51 5.95 35.73
CA LEU A 106 -23.79 5.42 37.06
C LEU A 106 -22.53 4.79 37.65
N SER A 107 -22.09 5.24 38.83
CA SER A 107 -20.81 4.83 39.45
C SER A 107 -20.74 3.34 39.80
N ASP A 108 -21.86 2.76 40.24
CA ASP A 108 -21.89 1.42 40.83
C ASP A 108 -22.32 0.34 39.82
N THR A 109 -22.99 0.75 38.74
CA THR A 109 -23.49 -0.11 37.66
C THR A 109 -23.25 0.58 36.33
N PRO A 110 -22.01 0.58 35.83
CA PRO A 110 -21.67 1.28 34.60
C PRO A 110 -22.41 0.72 33.39
N TYR A 111 -22.51 1.54 32.35
CA TYR A 111 -22.99 1.11 31.04
C TYR A 111 -22.09 0.01 30.49
N VAL A 112 -22.70 -1.11 30.10
CA VAL A 112 -22.02 -2.30 29.59
C VAL A 112 -22.05 -2.34 28.07
N GLY A 113 -23.13 -1.88 27.45
CA GLY A 113 -23.28 -1.87 25.99
C GLY A 113 -24.73 -1.96 25.54
N CYS A 114 -24.93 -1.83 24.23
CA CYS A 114 -26.22 -2.03 23.58
C CYS A 114 -26.39 -3.50 23.20
N PHE A 115 -27.57 -4.07 23.44
CA PHE A 115 -27.87 -5.47 23.15
C PHE A 115 -29.19 -5.63 22.40
N ALA A 116 -29.24 -6.60 21.51
CA ALA A 116 -30.48 -6.98 20.83
C ALA A 116 -31.45 -7.62 21.84
N ASP A 117 -32.70 -7.18 21.80
CA ASP A 117 -33.80 -7.78 22.53
C ASP A 117 -34.81 -8.40 21.55
N GLY A 118 -35.71 -9.23 22.04
CA GLY A 118 -36.63 -9.96 21.17
C GLY A 118 -37.91 -10.40 21.85
N ASN A 119 -38.71 -11.19 21.13
CA ASN A 119 -39.97 -11.73 21.64
C ASN A 119 -39.78 -12.52 22.95
N ALA A 120 -38.67 -13.25 23.07
CA ALA A 120 -38.15 -13.70 24.34
C ALA A 120 -37.19 -12.64 24.88
N ARG A 121 -37.54 -12.01 26.00
CA ARG A 121 -36.78 -10.92 26.59
C ARG A 121 -35.45 -11.42 27.15
N VAL A 122 -34.36 -10.74 26.80
CA VAL A 122 -33.00 -11.17 27.22
C VAL A 122 -32.67 -10.77 28.67
N LEU A 123 -33.43 -9.83 29.25
CA LEU A 123 -33.48 -9.55 30.68
C LEU A 123 -34.90 -9.80 31.22
N PRO A 124 -35.31 -11.07 31.40
CA PRO A 124 -36.73 -11.43 31.60
C PRO A 124 -37.19 -11.38 33.07
N SER A 125 -36.32 -11.06 34.03
CA SER A 125 -36.60 -11.35 35.44
C SER A 125 -37.57 -10.36 36.10
N LYS A 126 -37.50 -9.08 35.73
CA LYS A 126 -38.42 -8.04 36.18
C LYS A 126 -38.50 -6.93 35.14
N GLN A 127 -39.65 -6.29 35.00
CA GLN A 127 -39.85 -5.17 34.08
C GLN A 127 -40.81 -4.12 34.65
N PHE A 128 -40.66 -2.86 34.22
CA PHE A 128 -41.68 -1.82 34.40
C PHE A 128 -41.55 -0.72 33.33
N THR A 129 -42.56 0.14 33.22
CA THR A 129 -42.56 1.30 32.31
C THR A 129 -42.90 2.58 33.08
N SER A 130 -42.35 3.72 32.66
CA SER A 130 -42.57 5.03 33.29
C SER A 130 -42.41 6.16 32.28
N ASP A 131 -43.29 7.16 32.31
CA ASP A 131 -43.14 8.40 31.52
C ASP A 131 -42.09 9.35 32.10
N SER A 132 -41.47 8.99 33.22
CA SER A 132 -40.31 9.67 33.81
C SER A 132 -39.12 8.72 33.91
N MET A 133 -38.95 7.82 32.93
CA MET A 133 -37.87 6.83 32.94
C MET A 133 -36.50 7.50 32.88
N THR A 134 -35.60 7.05 33.75
CA THR A 134 -34.17 7.33 33.69
C THR A 134 -33.39 6.04 33.95
N ALA A 135 -32.13 5.97 33.53
CA ALA A 135 -31.29 4.80 33.86
C ALA A 135 -31.16 4.61 35.38
N ALA A 136 -31.07 5.71 36.15
CA ALA A 136 -31.06 5.68 37.61
C ALA A 136 -32.37 5.14 38.22
N ALA A 137 -33.53 5.54 37.66
CA ALA A 137 -34.82 5.01 38.08
C ALA A 137 -34.96 3.52 37.77
N CYS A 138 -34.41 3.07 36.63
CA CYS A 138 -34.35 1.66 36.27
C CYS A 138 -33.44 0.87 37.22
N ALA A 139 -32.24 1.37 37.51
CA ALA A 139 -31.30 0.78 38.47
C ALA A 139 -31.93 0.58 39.85
N ALA A 140 -32.60 1.60 40.39
CA ALA A 140 -33.26 1.54 41.69
C ALA A 140 -34.35 0.47 41.73
N ASN A 141 -35.11 0.31 40.65
CA ASN A 141 -36.15 -0.71 40.54
C ASN A 141 -35.60 -2.13 40.32
N CYS A 142 -34.43 -2.24 39.70
CA CYS A 142 -33.73 -3.50 39.50
C CYS A 142 -32.75 -3.85 40.63
N ALA A 143 -32.84 -3.17 41.78
CA ALA A 143 -32.06 -3.53 42.96
C ALA A 143 -32.23 -5.02 43.31
N GLY A 144 -31.11 -5.75 43.40
CA GLY A 144 -31.07 -7.19 43.62
C GLY A 144 -30.86 -8.04 42.36
N TYR A 145 -30.80 -7.43 41.16
CA TYR A 145 -30.42 -8.09 39.91
C TYR A 145 -29.02 -7.67 39.46
N THR A 146 -28.27 -8.58 38.83
CA THR A 146 -26.90 -8.32 38.36
C THR A 146 -26.85 -7.28 37.23
N TYR A 147 -27.85 -7.31 36.35
CA TYR A 147 -27.96 -6.43 35.19
C TYR A 147 -29.35 -5.79 35.13
N PHE A 148 -29.39 -4.57 34.60
CA PHE A 148 -30.62 -3.97 34.14
C PHE A 148 -30.42 -3.35 32.77
N GLY A 149 -31.51 -3.06 32.08
CA GLY A 149 -31.46 -2.33 30.83
C GLY A 149 -32.69 -1.51 30.56
N THR A 150 -32.50 -0.39 29.88
CA THR A 150 -33.57 0.50 29.43
C THR A 150 -33.87 0.28 27.95
N GLN A 151 -35.14 0.37 27.57
CA GLN A 151 -35.62 0.17 26.19
C GLN A 151 -36.72 1.20 25.85
N TRP A 152 -36.84 1.54 24.57
CA TRP A 152 -37.97 2.31 24.03
C TRP A 152 -38.30 3.61 24.79
N SER A 153 -37.27 4.35 25.21
CA SER A 153 -37.35 5.60 26.00
C SER A 153 -37.96 5.50 27.41
N ARG A 154 -38.75 4.47 27.71
CA ARG A 154 -39.65 4.44 28.86
C ARG A 154 -39.71 3.11 29.60
N GLU A 155 -39.04 2.10 29.09
CA GLU A 155 -39.11 0.73 29.61
C GLU A 155 -37.83 0.37 30.34
N CYS A 156 -37.98 -0.44 31.39
CA CYS A 156 -36.89 -0.96 32.20
C CYS A 156 -37.04 -2.46 32.38
N TRP A 157 -35.91 -3.16 32.29
CA TRP A 157 -35.79 -4.61 32.29
C TRP A 157 -34.66 -5.04 33.23
N CYS A 158 -34.84 -6.12 34.00
CA CYS A 158 -33.86 -6.62 34.97
C CYS A 158 -33.54 -8.10 34.70
N GLY A 159 -32.30 -8.51 34.96
CA GLY A 159 -31.89 -9.91 34.84
C GLY A 159 -30.55 -10.19 35.49
N ASN A 160 -30.21 -11.47 35.62
CA ASN A 160 -28.95 -11.91 36.25
C ASN A 160 -27.90 -12.40 35.25
N THR A 161 -28.28 -12.52 33.98
CA THR A 161 -27.42 -13.01 32.90
C THR A 161 -27.19 -11.88 31.90
N LEU A 162 -25.93 -11.64 31.53
CA LEU A 162 -25.61 -10.68 30.49
C LEU A 162 -26.14 -11.18 29.13
N PRO A 163 -26.87 -10.36 28.35
CA PRO A 163 -27.26 -10.73 26.99
C PRO A 163 -26.03 -11.01 26.12
N THR A 164 -26.12 -11.98 25.21
CA THR A 164 -24.96 -12.43 24.42
C THR A 164 -24.87 -11.80 23.03
N VAL A 165 -25.96 -11.17 22.57
CA VAL A 165 -26.04 -10.57 21.23
C VAL A 165 -25.91 -9.06 21.35
N SER A 166 -24.68 -8.55 21.21
CA SER A 166 -24.42 -7.11 21.17
C SER A 166 -25.06 -6.47 19.94
N ALA A 167 -25.54 -5.24 20.10
CA ALA A 167 -26.02 -4.38 19.04
C ALA A 167 -25.15 -3.10 18.98
N PRO A 168 -25.15 -2.36 17.86
CA PRO A 168 -24.47 -1.07 17.80
C PRO A 168 -25.01 -0.08 18.84
N ASP A 169 -24.16 0.67 19.53
CA ASP A 169 -24.60 1.67 20.53
C ASP A 169 -25.54 2.73 19.93
N ALA A 170 -25.40 3.03 18.64
CA ALA A 170 -26.30 3.92 17.91
C ALA A 170 -27.76 3.41 17.87
N ASP A 171 -27.99 2.12 18.00
CA ASP A 171 -29.33 1.52 18.07
C ASP A 171 -29.97 1.73 19.46
N CYS A 172 -29.17 2.10 20.47
CA CYS A 172 -29.60 2.42 21.82
C CYS A 172 -29.64 3.93 22.09
N SER A 173 -30.12 4.70 21.12
CA SER A 173 -30.05 6.18 21.09
C SER A 173 -31.35 6.91 21.42
N MET A 174 -32.44 6.21 21.77
CA MET A 174 -33.70 6.89 22.09
C MET A 174 -33.58 7.64 23.41
N THR A 175 -33.89 8.93 23.42
CA THR A 175 -33.84 9.77 24.61
C THR A 175 -34.79 9.24 25.69
N CYS A 176 -34.35 9.23 26.95
CA CYS A 176 -35.18 8.85 28.08
C CYS A 176 -36.37 9.79 28.25
N THR A 177 -37.55 9.25 28.57
CA THR A 177 -38.75 10.06 28.84
C THR A 177 -38.61 10.94 30.08
N GLY A 178 -37.81 10.52 31.07
CA GLY A 178 -37.53 11.27 32.30
C GLY A 178 -36.32 12.19 32.23
N SER A 179 -35.55 12.18 31.13
CA SER A 179 -34.38 13.05 30.98
C SER A 179 -33.96 13.22 29.52
N SER A 180 -33.87 14.47 29.07
CA SER A 180 -33.42 14.81 27.72
C SER A 180 -31.91 14.70 27.52
N SER A 181 -31.14 14.51 28.59
CA SER A 181 -29.68 14.41 28.55
C SER A 181 -29.17 12.97 28.49
N GLU A 182 -30.05 11.97 28.62
CA GLU A 182 -29.67 10.56 28.57
C GLU A 182 -30.48 9.72 27.59
N THR A 183 -29.89 8.60 27.16
CA THR A 183 -30.51 7.62 26.25
C THR A 183 -30.98 6.37 27.02
N CYS A 184 -32.15 5.85 26.61
CA CYS A 184 -32.87 4.73 27.20
C CYS A 184 -33.22 3.68 26.13
N GLY A 185 -32.18 3.06 25.56
CA GLY A 185 -32.31 1.97 24.58
C GLY A 185 -32.88 2.38 23.23
N GLY A 186 -33.57 1.44 22.56
CA GLY A 186 -34.15 1.63 21.23
C GLY A 186 -35.24 0.61 20.91
N SER A 187 -35.65 0.51 19.64
CA SER A 187 -36.63 -0.52 19.21
C SER A 187 -36.04 -1.92 19.34
N LEU A 188 -36.48 -2.72 20.31
CA LEU A 188 -35.89 -4.03 20.61
C LEU A 188 -34.37 -3.96 20.83
N ARG A 189 -33.94 -2.89 21.50
CA ARG A 189 -32.54 -2.60 21.81
C ARG A 189 -32.45 -2.16 23.26
N LEU A 190 -31.65 -2.87 24.03
CA LEU A 190 -31.45 -2.64 25.47
C LEU A 190 -30.13 -1.94 25.70
N SER A 191 -30.16 -0.75 26.30
CA SER A 191 -28.97 -0.17 26.94
C SER A 191 -28.76 -0.90 28.25
N VAL A 192 -27.76 -1.79 28.34
CA VAL A 192 -27.53 -2.66 29.50
C VAL A 192 -26.48 -2.08 30.43
N TYR A 193 -26.70 -2.22 31.73
CA TYR A 193 -25.86 -1.74 32.82
C TYR A 193 -25.60 -2.86 33.83
N GLY A 194 -24.40 -2.91 34.44
CA GLY A 194 -24.02 -3.96 35.38
C GLY A 194 -22.52 -3.94 35.75
N PRO A 195 -22.03 -4.93 36.52
CA PRO A 195 -20.66 -4.94 37.04
C PRO A 195 -19.59 -5.17 35.95
N ASN A 196 -18.49 -4.44 36.06
CA ASN A 196 -17.39 -4.25 35.10
C ASN A 196 -16.78 -5.52 34.47
N THR A 197 -16.99 -5.71 33.17
CA THR A 197 -16.03 -6.38 32.26
C THR A 197 -15.81 -5.56 31.00
N LYS A 198 -14.64 -4.92 30.90
CA LYS A 198 -14.03 -4.22 29.73
C LYS A 198 -14.89 -3.21 28.96
N ALA A 199 -14.90 -1.96 29.43
CA ALA A 199 -14.39 -0.78 28.71
C ALA A 199 -14.76 0.49 29.49
N ILE A 200 -13.75 1.25 29.94
CA ILE A 200 -13.96 2.64 30.37
C ILE A 200 -14.21 3.46 29.09
N TYR A 201 -15.44 3.91 28.87
CA TYR A 201 -15.77 4.92 27.86
C TYR A 201 -15.28 6.30 28.34
N ASN A 202 -14.54 6.99 27.46
CA ASN A 202 -14.09 8.36 27.63
C ASN A 202 -15.05 9.29 26.85
N PRO A 203 -15.71 10.28 27.47
CA PRO A 203 -16.65 11.15 26.79
C PRO A 203 -15.89 12.12 25.86
N GLY A 204 -15.87 11.81 24.57
CA GLY A 204 -15.20 12.67 23.58
C GLY A 204 -15.09 12.12 22.16
N SER A 205 -15.49 10.88 21.87
CA SER A 205 -15.48 10.37 20.49
C SER A 205 -16.85 10.54 19.83
N THR A 206 -16.94 11.52 18.94
CA THR A 206 -18.05 11.74 18.02
C THR A 206 -18.11 10.60 16.99
N SER A 207 -19.18 9.81 16.98
CA SER A 207 -19.48 8.86 15.91
C SER A 207 -20.91 9.05 15.39
N ASN A 208 -21.02 8.94 14.07
CA ASN A 208 -22.04 9.47 13.18
C ASN A 208 -23.27 8.54 13.08
N THR A 209 -24.41 9.12 12.65
CA THR A 209 -25.71 8.49 12.39
C THR A 209 -25.66 7.28 11.44
N GLY A 210 -26.48 6.26 11.75
CA GLY A 210 -26.59 4.98 11.04
C GLY A 210 -27.24 5.06 9.65
N THR A 211 -26.44 4.66 8.68
CA THR A 211 -26.84 3.84 7.53
C THR A 211 -26.84 2.38 7.99
N THR A 212 -27.80 1.54 7.58
CA THR A 212 -27.65 0.08 7.69
C THR A 212 -26.47 -0.29 6.80
N THR A 213 -25.27 -0.25 7.35
CA THR A 213 -24.05 -0.65 6.69
C THR A 213 -23.80 -2.11 7.00
N SER A 214 -23.25 -2.82 6.03
CA SER A 214 -22.66 -4.12 6.31
C SER A 214 -21.72 -4.04 7.52
N PRO A 215 -21.79 -5.02 8.44
CA PRO A 215 -20.97 -5.01 9.65
C PRO A 215 -19.49 -4.94 9.29
N ALA A 216 -18.70 -4.18 10.04
CA ALA A 216 -17.27 -4.01 9.76
C ALA A 216 -16.52 -5.36 9.70
N THR A 217 -16.99 -6.36 10.43
CA THR A 217 -16.46 -7.72 10.40
C THR A 217 -17.57 -8.76 10.54
N VAL A 218 -17.43 -9.89 9.84
CA VAL A 218 -18.24 -11.10 9.98
C VAL A 218 -17.29 -12.26 10.22
N SER A 219 -17.37 -12.88 11.40
CA SER A 219 -16.37 -13.85 11.87
C SER A 219 -14.96 -13.26 11.79
N ASN A 220 -14.08 -13.83 10.97
CA ASN A 220 -12.72 -13.37 10.71
C ASN A 220 -12.56 -12.56 9.41
N PHE A 221 -13.65 -12.23 8.70
CA PHE A 221 -13.61 -11.44 7.47
C PHE A 221 -14.00 -9.98 7.76
N ALA A 222 -13.22 -9.04 7.24
CA ALA A 222 -13.49 -7.62 7.28
C ALA A 222 -14.29 -7.18 6.05
N TYR A 223 -15.27 -6.29 6.24
CA TYR A 223 -16.05 -5.74 5.14
C TYR A 223 -15.20 -4.85 4.23
N GLN A 224 -15.36 -5.03 2.93
CA GLN A 224 -14.55 -4.37 1.91
C GLN A 224 -15.36 -3.34 1.11
N GLY A 225 -16.68 -3.49 1.05
CA GLY A 225 -17.60 -2.55 0.40
C GLY A 225 -18.62 -3.22 -0.50
N CYS A 226 -19.44 -2.39 -1.15
CA CYS A 226 -20.35 -2.78 -2.22
C CYS A 226 -19.66 -2.79 -3.58
N TYR A 227 -19.78 -3.87 -4.34
CA TYR A 227 -19.12 -4.05 -5.65
C TYR A 227 -20.12 -4.44 -6.74
N THR A 228 -19.91 -3.99 -7.97
CA THR A 228 -20.66 -4.49 -9.13
C THR A 228 -20.35 -5.97 -9.37
N ASP A 229 -21.35 -6.78 -9.68
CA ASP A 229 -21.18 -8.13 -10.22
C ASP A 229 -21.61 -8.20 -11.70
N ASN A 230 -21.14 -9.21 -12.43
CA ASN A 230 -21.44 -9.39 -13.85
C ASN A 230 -21.75 -10.86 -14.16
N VAL A 231 -22.98 -11.16 -14.59
CA VAL A 231 -23.45 -12.54 -14.83
C VAL A 231 -22.58 -13.35 -15.82
N PRO A 232 -22.06 -12.80 -16.94
CA PRO A 232 -21.17 -13.52 -17.86
C PRO A 232 -19.77 -13.79 -17.31
N GLN A 233 -19.34 -13.05 -16.28
CA GLN A 233 -18.01 -13.11 -15.65
C GLN A 233 -18.18 -12.75 -14.16
N ARG A 234 -18.57 -13.75 -13.35
CA ARG A 234 -18.84 -13.53 -11.93
C ARG A 234 -17.59 -13.00 -11.23
N VAL A 235 -17.79 -11.96 -10.44
CA VAL A 235 -16.70 -11.23 -9.79
C VAL A 235 -15.97 -12.06 -8.74
N LEU A 236 -16.68 -13.01 -8.12
CA LEU A 236 -16.12 -14.07 -7.29
C LEU A 236 -16.36 -15.41 -7.99
N SER A 237 -15.31 -15.99 -8.56
CA SER A 237 -15.37 -17.16 -9.45
C SER A 237 -15.10 -18.50 -8.75
N GLY A 238 -15.00 -18.51 -7.42
CA GLY A 238 -14.80 -19.71 -6.61
C GLY A 238 -16.10 -20.47 -6.33
N ALA A 239 -16.22 -21.06 -5.13
CA ALA A 239 -17.40 -21.82 -4.75
C ALA A 239 -18.66 -20.93 -4.63
N VAL A 240 -19.84 -21.50 -4.88
CA VAL A 240 -21.13 -20.79 -4.80
C VAL A 240 -22.16 -21.57 -3.98
N LYS A 241 -23.02 -20.84 -3.27
CA LYS A 241 -24.15 -21.40 -2.51
C LYS A 241 -25.38 -20.50 -2.59
N PHE A 242 -26.53 -21.10 -2.87
CA PHE A 242 -27.83 -20.43 -2.86
C PHE A 242 -28.68 -20.98 -1.71
N ASP A 243 -29.26 -20.10 -0.89
CA ASP A 243 -30.07 -20.52 0.26
C ASP A 243 -31.23 -19.55 0.53
N GLY A 244 -32.38 -20.11 0.93
CA GLY A 244 -33.57 -19.35 1.30
C GLY A 244 -33.50 -18.68 2.68
N ALA A 245 -32.49 -19.04 3.49
CA ALA A 245 -32.23 -18.48 4.82
C ALA A 245 -30.80 -17.90 4.92
N MET A 246 -30.29 -17.31 3.82
CA MET A 246 -28.92 -16.77 3.77
C MET A 246 -28.69 -15.69 4.85
N THR A 247 -27.54 -15.77 5.54
CA THR A 247 -26.97 -14.73 6.40
C THR A 247 -25.50 -14.53 6.03
N LEU A 248 -24.90 -13.43 6.48
CA LEU A 248 -23.48 -13.16 6.28
C LEU A 248 -22.61 -14.25 6.91
N GLU A 249 -22.93 -14.73 8.11
CA GLU A 249 -22.19 -15.79 8.81
C GLU A 249 -22.29 -17.12 8.07
N MET A 250 -23.45 -17.42 7.48
CA MET A 250 -23.62 -18.62 6.69
C MET A 250 -22.71 -18.61 5.46
N CYS A 251 -22.61 -17.47 4.78
CA CYS A 251 -21.73 -17.32 3.63
C CYS A 251 -20.24 -17.36 4.05
N ALA A 252 -19.87 -16.64 5.11
CA ALA A 252 -18.52 -16.64 5.67
C ALA A 252 -18.04 -18.06 6.05
N SER A 253 -18.90 -18.84 6.72
CA SER A 253 -18.60 -20.20 7.13
C SER A 253 -18.43 -21.14 5.93
N PHE A 254 -19.31 -21.03 4.92
CA PHE A 254 -19.22 -21.81 3.70
C PHE A 254 -17.91 -21.54 2.94
N CYS A 255 -17.57 -20.27 2.71
CA CYS A 255 -16.35 -19.92 1.98
C CYS A 255 -15.08 -20.29 2.75
N SER A 256 -15.06 -20.14 4.08
CA SER A 256 -13.95 -20.60 4.91
C SER A 256 -13.74 -22.12 4.81
N ALA A 257 -14.83 -22.90 4.86
CA ALA A 257 -14.75 -24.36 4.75
C ALA A 257 -14.29 -24.82 3.36
N SER A 258 -14.47 -23.99 2.33
CA SER A 258 -13.98 -24.21 0.97
C SER A 258 -12.61 -23.57 0.70
N ASN A 259 -11.87 -23.16 1.73
CA ASN A 259 -10.54 -22.54 1.66
C ASN A 259 -10.48 -21.22 0.87
N TYR A 260 -11.55 -20.42 0.90
CA TYR A 260 -11.60 -19.11 0.26
C TYR A 260 -11.46 -17.95 1.26
N GLY A 261 -10.62 -16.98 0.92
CA GLY A 261 -10.31 -15.79 1.73
C GLY A 261 -11.22 -14.59 1.50
N VAL A 262 -12.11 -14.65 0.50
CA VAL A 262 -13.09 -13.62 0.16
C VAL A 262 -14.46 -14.27 -0.03
N PHE A 263 -15.50 -13.61 0.48
CA PHE A 263 -16.87 -13.96 0.16
C PHE A 263 -17.67 -12.71 -0.21
N GLY A 264 -18.74 -12.92 -0.98
CA GLY A 264 -19.69 -11.90 -1.36
C GLY A 264 -21.10 -12.46 -1.34
N VAL A 265 -22.05 -11.62 -0.97
CA VAL A 265 -23.47 -11.97 -0.95
C VAL A 265 -24.26 -11.12 -1.93
N GLU A 266 -25.13 -11.76 -2.71
CA GLU A 266 -25.95 -11.14 -3.76
C GLU A 266 -27.43 -11.50 -3.57
N TYR A 267 -28.31 -10.64 -4.09
CA TYR A 267 -29.73 -10.92 -4.32
C TYR A 267 -30.48 -11.58 -3.14
N SER A 268 -30.18 -11.12 -1.92
CA SER A 268 -30.75 -11.57 -0.63
C SER A 268 -30.48 -13.03 -0.23
N GLY A 269 -29.93 -13.87 -1.11
CA GLY A 269 -29.92 -15.33 -0.93
C GLY A 269 -28.76 -16.07 -1.58
N GLU A 270 -27.85 -15.35 -2.24
CA GLU A 270 -26.75 -15.93 -3.00
C GLU A 270 -25.44 -15.63 -2.28
N CYS A 271 -24.57 -16.63 -2.21
CA CYS A 271 -23.25 -16.56 -1.62
C CYS A 271 -22.22 -17.01 -2.65
N TYR A 272 -21.21 -16.17 -2.85
CA TYR A 272 -20.12 -16.38 -3.79
C TYR A 272 -18.80 -16.32 -3.01
N CYS A 273 -17.90 -17.26 -3.30
CA CYS A 273 -16.58 -17.33 -2.69
C CYS A 273 -15.51 -17.04 -3.73
N GLY A 274 -14.36 -16.54 -3.27
CA GLY A 274 -13.19 -16.35 -4.11
C GLY A 274 -11.98 -16.00 -3.26
N ASN A 275 -10.87 -15.72 -3.92
CA ASN A 275 -9.67 -15.20 -3.25
C ASN A 275 -9.32 -13.78 -3.70
N SER A 276 -10.02 -13.27 -4.71
CA SER A 276 -9.84 -11.95 -5.32
C SER A 276 -11.13 -11.53 -6.01
N LEU A 277 -11.26 -10.23 -6.29
CA LEU A 277 -12.31 -9.70 -7.17
C LEU A 277 -11.80 -9.62 -8.62
N ASP A 278 -12.69 -9.84 -9.58
CA ASP A 278 -12.43 -9.55 -10.99
C ASP A 278 -12.11 -8.06 -11.23
N THR A 279 -11.17 -7.77 -12.14
CA THR A 279 -10.71 -6.39 -12.42
C THR A 279 -11.77 -5.49 -13.05
N ALA A 280 -12.79 -6.05 -13.70
CA ALA A 280 -13.93 -5.29 -14.20
C ALA A 280 -14.90 -4.88 -13.07
N SER A 281 -14.79 -5.49 -11.89
CA SER A 281 -15.61 -5.12 -10.74
C SER A 281 -15.21 -3.77 -10.18
N LYS A 282 -16.20 -2.90 -9.98
CA LYS A 282 -16.00 -1.58 -9.41
C LYS A 282 -16.66 -1.51 -8.05
N LYS A 283 -15.95 -0.92 -7.09
CA LYS A 283 -16.56 -0.49 -5.84
C LYS A 283 -17.56 0.62 -6.15
N VAL A 284 -18.78 0.48 -5.68
CA VAL A 284 -19.90 1.41 -5.90
C VAL A 284 -20.43 1.93 -4.57
N ALA A 285 -21.39 2.84 -4.63
CA ALA A 285 -21.99 3.39 -3.42
C ALA A 285 -22.66 2.29 -2.59
N GLU A 286 -22.54 2.35 -1.27
CA GLU A 286 -23.17 1.40 -0.35
C GLU A 286 -24.70 1.34 -0.53
N THR A 287 -25.30 2.42 -1.04
CA THR A 287 -26.71 2.51 -1.42
C THR A 287 -27.09 1.63 -2.61
N GLU A 288 -26.14 0.97 -3.27
CA GLU A 288 -26.41 0.01 -4.34
C GLU A 288 -26.42 -1.45 -3.85
N CYS A 289 -26.06 -1.73 -2.59
CA CYS A 289 -26.14 -3.06 -2.00
C CYS A 289 -27.12 -3.06 -0.83
N THR A 290 -28.41 -2.91 -1.10
CA THR A 290 -29.42 -2.62 -0.06
C THR A 290 -30.39 -3.75 0.24
N MET A 291 -30.32 -4.85 -0.51
CA MET A 291 -31.19 -5.99 -0.26
C MET A 291 -30.85 -6.64 1.08
N LYS A 292 -31.90 -6.96 1.84
CA LYS A 292 -31.76 -7.63 3.13
C LYS A 292 -31.49 -9.11 2.93
N CYS A 293 -30.63 -9.68 3.76
CA CYS A 293 -30.42 -11.12 3.79
C CYS A 293 -31.73 -11.84 4.17
N LYS A 294 -32.13 -12.88 3.42
CA LYS A 294 -33.38 -13.63 3.67
C LYS A 294 -33.41 -14.29 5.05
N GLY A 295 -32.25 -14.69 5.58
CA GLY A 295 -32.11 -15.29 6.90
C GLY A 295 -31.96 -14.29 8.04
N ASN A 296 -31.53 -13.04 7.75
CA ASN A 296 -31.40 -11.98 8.73
C ASN A 296 -31.67 -10.59 8.12
N ASN A 297 -32.85 -10.03 8.40
CA ASN A 297 -33.26 -8.73 7.86
C ASN A 297 -32.50 -7.52 8.41
N ALA A 298 -31.59 -7.72 9.37
CA ALA A 298 -30.66 -6.69 9.87
C ALA A 298 -29.34 -6.63 9.08
N GLU A 299 -29.09 -7.60 8.19
CA GLU A 299 -27.91 -7.69 7.36
C GLU A 299 -28.23 -7.35 5.90
N LEU A 300 -27.21 -6.89 5.17
CA LEU A 300 -27.29 -6.62 3.75
C LEU A 300 -26.64 -7.75 2.94
N CYS A 301 -27.38 -8.27 1.96
CA CYS A 301 -27.00 -9.34 1.05
C CYS A 301 -27.10 -8.89 -0.41
N GLY A 302 -26.35 -7.84 -0.72
CA GLY A 302 -26.14 -7.32 -2.06
C GLY A 302 -27.35 -6.58 -2.62
N ASP A 303 -27.48 -6.63 -3.94
CA ASP A 303 -28.66 -6.23 -4.73
C ASP A 303 -28.54 -6.91 -6.11
N GLY A 304 -29.40 -6.61 -7.08
CA GLY A 304 -29.25 -7.15 -8.43
C GLY A 304 -27.92 -6.72 -9.08
N ASN A 305 -27.04 -7.68 -9.40
CA ASN A 305 -25.69 -7.47 -9.91
C ASN A 305 -24.81 -6.65 -8.94
N ARG A 306 -25.00 -6.80 -7.63
CA ARG A 306 -24.30 -6.04 -6.58
C ARG A 306 -23.96 -6.93 -5.40
N LEU A 307 -22.69 -6.99 -5.04
CA LEU A 307 -22.16 -7.83 -3.96
C LEU A 307 -21.74 -6.97 -2.76
N ASN A 308 -22.22 -7.30 -1.56
CA ASN A 308 -21.52 -6.90 -0.33
C ASN A 308 -20.32 -7.86 -0.15
N VAL A 309 -19.09 -7.34 -0.20
CA VAL A 309 -17.85 -8.16 -0.19
C VAL A 309 -17.14 -8.09 1.16
N PHE A 310 -16.65 -9.23 1.62
CA PHE A 310 -15.88 -9.40 2.86
C PHE A 310 -14.61 -10.24 2.60
N ALA A 311 -13.51 -9.91 3.27
CA ALA A 311 -12.20 -10.56 3.05
C ALA A 311 -11.42 -10.76 4.37
N LEU A 312 -10.62 -11.82 4.47
CA LEU A 312 -9.74 -12.05 5.63
C LEU A 312 -8.65 -10.97 5.77
N PRO A 313 -8.21 -10.61 6.99
CA PRO A 313 -7.13 -9.65 7.23
C PRO A 313 -5.80 -10.00 6.55
N SER A 314 -5.51 -11.30 6.41
CA SER A 314 -4.31 -11.83 5.71
C SER A 314 -4.55 -12.09 4.22
N GLY A 315 -5.80 -11.92 3.76
CA GLY A 315 -6.26 -12.12 2.39
C GLY A 315 -7.01 -10.88 1.90
N SER A 316 -6.47 -9.68 2.17
CA SER A 316 -6.92 -8.42 1.56
C SER A 316 -7.29 -8.67 0.11
N ILE A 317 -8.38 -8.07 -0.40
CA ILE A 317 -8.77 -8.17 -1.81
C ILE A 317 -7.54 -7.84 -2.65
N THR A 318 -6.85 -8.89 -3.07
CA THR A 318 -5.69 -8.75 -3.92
C THR A 318 -6.36 -8.69 -5.26
N ALA A 319 -6.23 -7.55 -5.95
CA ALA A 319 -6.73 -7.47 -7.31
C ALA A 319 -6.19 -8.70 -8.04
N THR A 320 -7.10 -9.45 -8.69
CA THR A 320 -6.66 -10.57 -9.52
C THR A 320 -5.59 -10.01 -10.44
N SER A 321 -4.39 -10.55 -10.34
CA SER A 321 -3.23 -10.01 -11.04
C SER A 321 -2.29 -11.16 -11.33
N ASN A 322 -1.54 -11.00 -12.41
CA ASN A 322 -0.40 -11.86 -12.62
C ASN A 322 0.65 -11.53 -11.54
N PRO A 323 1.41 -12.51 -11.01
CA PRO A 323 2.43 -12.28 -10.01
C PRO A 323 3.35 -11.12 -10.40
N THR A 324 3.48 -10.14 -9.50
CA THR A 324 4.28 -8.92 -9.71
C THR A 324 5.79 -9.16 -9.56
N GLY A 325 6.19 -10.34 -9.07
CA GLY A 325 7.57 -10.81 -8.97
C GLY A 325 7.83 -12.05 -9.84
N SER A 326 9.02 -12.63 -9.72
CA SER A 326 9.32 -13.88 -10.43
C SER A 326 8.72 -15.09 -9.72
N THR A 327 8.11 -15.97 -10.51
CA THR A 327 7.63 -17.29 -10.08
C THR A 327 8.54 -18.34 -10.72
N ASN A 328 9.29 -19.07 -9.91
CA ASN A 328 10.29 -20.06 -10.38
C ASN A 328 11.27 -19.49 -11.44
N GLY A 329 11.67 -18.23 -11.30
CA GLY A 329 12.59 -17.58 -12.23
C GLY A 329 11.95 -17.03 -13.52
N PHE A 330 10.61 -16.98 -13.59
CA PHE A 330 9.90 -16.34 -14.70
C PHE A 330 9.08 -15.15 -14.22
N TRP A 331 9.06 -14.09 -15.01
CA TRP A 331 8.27 -12.90 -14.77
C TRP A 331 7.13 -12.80 -15.77
N TYR A 332 5.97 -12.34 -15.30
CA TYR A 332 4.87 -12.01 -16.18
C TYR A 332 5.28 -10.93 -17.18
N GLN A 333 4.99 -11.14 -18.46
CA GLN A 333 5.33 -10.20 -19.52
C GLN A 333 4.15 -9.34 -19.91
N SER A 334 3.08 -10.01 -20.36
CA SER A 334 1.85 -9.40 -20.89
C SER A 334 0.88 -10.48 -21.35
N CYS A 335 -0.32 -10.06 -21.73
CA CYS A 335 -1.27 -10.90 -22.45
C CYS A 335 -0.85 -11.08 -23.92
N TRP A 336 -0.93 -12.30 -24.46
CA TRP A 336 -0.55 -12.63 -25.84
C TRP A 336 -1.68 -13.32 -26.59
N ASN A 337 -1.78 -13.07 -27.90
CA ASN A 337 -2.68 -13.81 -28.78
C ASN A 337 -2.13 -15.22 -29.01
N ASP A 338 -2.93 -16.24 -28.70
CA ASP A 338 -2.63 -17.63 -29.05
C ASP A 338 -3.67 -18.19 -30.02
N ASN A 339 -3.27 -19.13 -30.89
CA ASN A 339 -4.17 -19.71 -31.89
C ASN A 339 -3.79 -21.17 -32.15
N ILE A 340 -4.80 -22.04 -32.24
CA ILE A 340 -4.62 -23.47 -32.54
C ILE A 340 -3.85 -23.75 -33.84
N ASN A 341 -3.94 -22.85 -34.84
CA ASN A 341 -3.25 -22.98 -36.13
C ASN A 341 -1.85 -22.33 -36.13
N GLY A 342 -1.45 -21.68 -35.04
CA GLY A 342 -0.23 -20.88 -34.95
C GLY A 342 0.17 -20.61 -33.51
N ARG A 343 0.33 -21.67 -32.72
CA ARG A 343 0.56 -21.58 -31.28
C ARG A 343 1.75 -20.70 -30.93
N SER A 344 1.59 -19.84 -29.92
CA SER A 344 2.62 -18.93 -29.43
C SER A 344 3.79 -19.66 -28.79
N LEU A 345 3.50 -20.75 -28.08
CA LEU A 345 4.46 -21.67 -27.47
C LEU A 345 4.13 -23.09 -27.94
N LYS A 346 5.13 -23.86 -28.41
CA LYS A 346 4.89 -25.07 -29.22
C LYS A 346 5.51 -26.33 -28.62
N GLU A 347 6.31 -26.21 -27.58
CA GLU A 347 7.26 -27.25 -27.21
C GLU A 347 6.67 -28.26 -26.22
N ASN A 348 5.95 -27.83 -25.18
CA ASN A 348 5.36 -28.76 -24.20
C ASN A 348 4.04 -28.22 -23.60
N ILE A 349 3.13 -29.12 -23.18
CA ILE A 349 1.77 -28.76 -22.76
C ILE A 349 1.33 -29.59 -21.54
N LEU A 350 0.63 -28.96 -20.60
CA LEU A 350 -0.02 -29.59 -19.44
C LEU A 350 -1.45 -29.06 -19.26
N PHE A 351 -2.39 -29.97 -19.04
CA PHE A 351 -3.79 -29.66 -18.68
C PHE A 351 -4.07 -30.10 -17.24
N ALA A 352 -4.65 -29.23 -16.42
CA ALA A 352 -5.02 -29.54 -15.04
C ALA A 352 -6.27 -28.77 -14.57
N ASP A 353 -7.12 -29.42 -13.77
CA ASP A 353 -8.30 -28.80 -13.16
C ASP A 353 -8.00 -28.00 -11.88
N ASP A 354 -6.76 -28.04 -11.42
CA ASP A 354 -6.20 -27.29 -10.30
C ASP A 354 -4.96 -26.47 -10.75
N MET A 355 -5.00 -25.93 -11.97
CA MET A 355 -3.88 -25.16 -12.54
C MET A 355 -3.62 -23.88 -11.74
N THR A 356 -2.33 -23.58 -11.50
CA THR A 356 -1.83 -22.30 -10.97
C THR A 356 -0.61 -21.85 -11.78
N VAL A 357 -0.21 -20.58 -11.64
CA VAL A 357 1.02 -20.04 -12.25
C VAL A 357 2.26 -20.78 -11.73
N GLU A 358 2.32 -21.12 -10.45
CA GLU A 358 3.41 -21.91 -9.85
C GLU A 358 3.48 -23.32 -10.43
N LYS A 359 2.32 -23.95 -10.64
CA LYS A 359 2.24 -25.30 -11.20
C LYS A 359 2.75 -25.33 -12.63
N CYS A 360 2.33 -24.37 -13.44
CA CYS A 360 2.79 -24.25 -14.83
C CYS A 360 4.27 -23.87 -14.92
N SER A 361 4.72 -22.88 -14.15
CA SER A 361 6.13 -22.45 -14.14
C SER A 361 7.10 -23.56 -13.71
N ASN A 362 6.73 -24.37 -12.71
CA ASN A 362 7.54 -25.52 -12.30
C ASN A 362 7.60 -26.60 -13.38
N PHE A 363 6.48 -26.85 -14.07
CA PHE A 363 6.45 -27.76 -15.22
C PHE A 363 7.34 -27.25 -16.37
N CYS A 364 7.35 -25.94 -16.62
CA CYS A 364 8.11 -25.31 -17.70
C CYS A 364 9.53 -24.83 -17.32
N LYS A 365 10.06 -25.21 -16.14
CA LYS A 365 11.32 -24.66 -15.59
C LYS A 365 12.58 -24.75 -16.48
N SER A 366 12.58 -25.63 -17.47
CA SER A 366 13.69 -25.82 -18.42
C SER A 366 13.52 -25.03 -19.73
N TYR A 367 12.49 -24.19 -19.84
CA TYR A 367 12.16 -23.42 -21.04
C TYR A 367 12.35 -21.92 -20.81
N GLN A 368 12.44 -21.12 -21.88
CA GLN A 368 12.57 -19.66 -21.75
C GLN A 368 11.23 -18.95 -21.47
N TYR A 369 10.12 -19.59 -21.84
CA TYR A 369 8.78 -19.05 -21.73
C TYR A 369 7.81 -20.11 -21.22
N PHE A 370 6.80 -19.65 -20.50
CA PHE A 370 5.56 -20.40 -20.34
C PHE A 370 4.34 -19.49 -20.49
N GLY A 371 3.20 -20.11 -20.75
CA GLY A 371 1.94 -19.44 -20.96
C GLY A 371 0.80 -20.22 -20.35
N LEU A 372 -0.17 -19.51 -19.77
CA LEU A 372 -1.41 -20.13 -19.30
C LEU A 372 -2.58 -19.70 -20.17
N GLU A 373 -3.45 -20.65 -20.51
CA GLU A 373 -4.67 -20.44 -21.31
C GLU A 373 -5.86 -21.09 -20.62
N TYR A 374 -7.06 -20.52 -20.83
CA TYR A 374 -8.36 -21.11 -20.49
C TYR A 374 -8.50 -21.65 -19.05
N GLY A 375 -7.78 -21.06 -18.08
CA GLY A 375 -7.87 -21.39 -16.66
C GLY A 375 -7.21 -22.71 -16.23
N GLY A 376 -6.96 -23.62 -17.17
CA GLY A 376 -6.50 -24.99 -16.90
C GLY A 376 -5.39 -25.50 -17.80
N GLU A 377 -4.93 -24.69 -18.75
CA GLU A 377 -3.95 -25.09 -19.77
C GLU A 377 -2.63 -24.37 -19.54
N CYS A 378 -1.52 -25.09 -19.70
CA CYS A 378 -0.16 -24.60 -19.54
C CYS A 378 0.67 -25.00 -20.76
N TYR A 379 1.36 -24.04 -21.36
CA TYR A 379 2.19 -24.20 -22.55
C TYR A 379 3.61 -23.72 -22.27
N CYS A 380 4.63 -24.46 -22.70
CA CYS A 380 6.04 -24.10 -22.55
C CYS A 380 6.70 -23.87 -23.92
N GLY A 381 7.71 -22.99 -23.96
CA GLY A 381 8.51 -22.82 -25.17
C GLY A 381 9.83 -22.09 -25.01
N ASN A 382 10.72 -22.27 -25.99
CA ASN A 382 11.99 -21.54 -26.11
C ASN A 382 11.95 -20.46 -27.18
N THR A 383 10.90 -20.47 -28.01
CA THR A 383 10.62 -19.43 -28.98
C THR A 383 9.24 -18.87 -28.73
N LEU A 384 9.08 -17.57 -28.96
CA LEU A 384 7.82 -16.88 -28.76
C LEU A 384 7.24 -16.45 -30.11
N GLY A 385 6.07 -16.99 -30.44
CA GLY A 385 5.27 -16.58 -31.59
C GLY A 385 4.04 -15.75 -31.19
N GLY A 386 3.35 -15.19 -32.18
CA GLY A 386 2.14 -14.39 -31.96
C GLY A 386 2.44 -12.91 -31.70
N THR A 387 1.45 -12.19 -31.19
CA THR A 387 1.54 -10.75 -30.89
C THR A 387 0.91 -10.44 -29.55
N LYS A 388 1.37 -9.36 -28.90
CA LYS A 388 0.80 -8.84 -27.66
C LYS A 388 -0.69 -8.51 -27.86
N ALA A 389 -1.51 -8.89 -26.87
CA ALA A 389 -2.94 -8.61 -26.78
C ALA A 389 -3.22 -7.59 -25.66
N PRO A 390 -4.41 -6.96 -25.63
CA PRO A 390 -4.83 -6.14 -24.49
C PRO A 390 -4.82 -6.96 -23.19
N GLU A 391 -4.32 -6.38 -22.10
CA GLU A 391 -4.22 -7.10 -20.80
C GLU A 391 -5.58 -7.63 -20.30
N ALA A 392 -6.67 -6.88 -20.56
CA ALA A 392 -8.03 -7.29 -20.19
C ALA A 392 -8.50 -8.59 -20.87
N ASP A 393 -7.86 -8.98 -21.99
CA ASP A 393 -8.19 -10.22 -22.69
C ASP A 393 -7.66 -11.47 -21.98
N CYS A 394 -6.69 -11.34 -21.06
CA CYS A 394 -6.16 -12.44 -20.24
C CYS A 394 -6.73 -12.40 -18.82
N SER A 395 -8.06 -12.40 -18.72
CA SER A 395 -8.81 -12.22 -17.47
C SER A 395 -9.37 -13.52 -16.87
N GLN A 396 -9.16 -14.68 -17.51
CA GLN A 396 -9.62 -15.95 -16.98
C GLN A 396 -8.83 -16.32 -15.73
N HIS A 397 -9.53 -16.59 -14.63
CA HIS A 397 -8.90 -17.08 -13.40
C HIS A 397 -8.34 -18.48 -13.56
N CYS A 398 -7.23 -18.74 -12.87
CA CYS A 398 -6.67 -20.07 -12.73
C CYS A 398 -7.61 -20.97 -11.90
N LYS A 399 -7.88 -22.19 -12.38
CA LYS A 399 -8.80 -23.12 -11.69
C LYS A 399 -8.32 -23.54 -10.30
N GLY A 400 -6.99 -23.60 -10.10
CA GLY A 400 -6.36 -23.97 -8.82
C GLY A 400 -6.06 -22.79 -7.89
N ASP A 401 -6.04 -21.56 -8.41
CA ASP A 401 -5.86 -20.35 -7.60
C ASP A 401 -6.59 -19.17 -8.24
N GLY A 402 -7.77 -18.84 -7.70
CA GLY A 402 -8.57 -17.73 -8.19
C GLY A 402 -7.91 -16.35 -8.08
N THR A 403 -6.78 -16.19 -7.38
CA THR A 403 -6.07 -14.89 -7.31
C THR A 403 -5.22 -14.57 -8.53
N GLN A 404 -5.02 -15.54 -9.43
CA GLN A 404 -4.09 -15.47 -10.55
C GLN A 404 -4.83 -15.54 -11.89
N PHE A 405 -4.27 -14.89 -12.92
CA PHE A 405 -4.77 -15.01 -14.28
C PHE A 405 -4.08 -16.16 -15.06
N CYS A 406 -4.91 -16.97 -15.70
CA CYS A 406 -4.55 -18.10 -16.55
C CYS A 406 -5.08 -17.91 -17.99
N GLY A 407 -4.81 -16.73 -18.57
CA GLY A 407 -5.13 -16.41 -19.96
C GLY A 407 -6.61 -16.18 -20.22
N ASN A 408 -7.11 -16.64 -21.36
CA ASN A 408 -8.52 -16.81 -21.76
C ASN A 408 -8.53 -17.64 -23.06
N GLY A 409 -9.69 -17.91 -23.67
CA GLY A 409 -9.72 -18.61 -24.96
C GLY A 409 -8.97 -17.83 -26.05
N ASN A 410 -7.95 -18.45 -26.67
CA ASN A 410 -7.01 -17.85 -27.63
C ASN A 410 -6.17 -16.70 -27.03
N ARG A 411 -5.97 -16.70 -25.71
CA ARG A 411 -5.24 -15.65 -24.98
C ARG A 411 -4.34 -16.27 -23.92
N LEU A 412 -3.07 -15.96 -24.00
CA LEU A 412 -2.03 -16.58 -23.20
C LEU A 412 -1.46 -15.56 -22.22
N SER A 413 -1.63 -15.80 -20.92
CA SER A 413 -0.88 -15.05 -19.89
C SER A 413 0.59 -15.47 -20.00
N LEU A 414 1.42 -14.64 -20.64
CA LEU A 414 2.80 -15.00 -20.98
C LEU A 414 3.77 -14.65 -19.86
N TYR A 415 4.66 -15.58 -19.55
CA TYR A 415 5.77 -15.43 -18.62
C TYR A 415 7.10 -15.77 -19.32
N SER A 416 8.18 -15.12 -18.90
CA SER A 416 9.53 -15.31 -19.46
C SER A 416 10.58 -15.28 -18.36
N ILE A 417 11.72 -15.94 -18.59
CA ILE A 417 12.92 -15.84 -17.73
C ILE A 417 13.58 -14.44 -17.71
N ASN A 418 13.05 -13.48 -18.46
CA ASN A 418 13.51 -12.09 -18.44
C ASN A 418 12.47 -11.21 -17.74
N PRO A 419 12.85 -10.26 -16.87
CA PRO A 419 11.89 -9.35 -16.22
C PRO A 419 11.22 -8.38 -17.22
N PRO A 420 9.92 -8.03 -17.03
CA PRO A 420 9.23 -7.06 -17.87
C PRO A 420 9.79 -5.65 -17.65
N ALA A 421 9.80 -4.85 -18.71
CA ALA A 421 10.04 -3.40 -18.60
C ALA A 421 8.92 -2.75 -17.78
N GLY A 422 9.17 -2.43 -16.50
CA GLY A 422 8.18 -1.80 -15.61
C GLY A 422 8.20 -2.18 -14.12
N THR A 423 9.09 -3.05 -13.63
CA THR A 423 9.22 -3.33 -12.18
C THR A 423 10.22 -2.39 -11.51
N CYS A 424 9.83 -1.14 -11.28
CA CYS A 424 10.63 -0.18 -10.50
C CYS A 424 10.65 -0.59 -9.01
N ASN A 425 11.82 -0.86 -8.46
CA ASN A 425 12.00 -1.14 -7.05
C ASN A 425 12.08 0.18 -6.25
N ALA A 426 10.99 0.58 -5.61
CA ALA A 426 10.94 1.75 -4.73
C ALA A 426 11.84 1.64 -3.47
N ASN A 427 12.40 0.45 -3.18
CA ASN A 427 13.37 0.26 -2.09
C ASN A 427 14.83 0.40 -2.52
N PHE A 428 15.11 0.83 -3.76
CA PHE A 428 16.45 1.23 -4.19
C PHE A 428 16.76 2.66 -3.70
N HIS A 429 16.70 2.86 -2.38
CA HIS A 429 17.21 4.09 -1.75
C HIS A 429 18.73 4.10 -1.90
N GLY A 430 19.25 5.09 -2.63
CA GLY A 430 20.68 5.32 -2.87
C GLY A 430 21.46 5.81 -1.65
N ASP A 431 21.22 5.24 -0.47
CA ASP A 431 21.94 5.55 0.78
C ASP A 431 22.51 4.27 1.40
N LEU A 432 23.71 3.82 0.99
CA LEU A 432 24.39 2.72 1.70
C LEU A 432 25.32 3.25 2.80
N THR A 433 24.72 3.77 3.87
CA THR A 433 25.43 3.90 5.16
C THR A 433 25.52 2.54 5.88
N SER A 434 24.53 1.66 5.70
CA SER A 434 24.54 0.27 6.15
C SER A 434 23.52 -0.63 5.43
N PHE A 435 23.87 -1.88 5.20
CA PHE A 435 23.04 -2.99 4.73
C PHE A 435 23.18 -4.17 5.70
N SER A 436 22.09 -4.89 5.95
CA SER A 436 22.11 -6.14 6.72
C SER A 436 21.06 -7.09 6.19
N VAL A 437 21.44 -8.35 6.00
CA VAL A 437 20.53 -9.43 5.60
C VAL A 437 20.75 -10.64 6.49
N SER A 438 19.65 -11.23 6.96
CA SER A 438 19.63 -12.54 7.59
C SER A 438 19.42 -13.59 6.52
N ILE A 439 20.17 -14.69 6.57
CA ILE A 439 20.07 -15.78 5.61
C ILE A 439 19.31 -16.92 6.29
N GLY A 440 17.99 -17.00 6.09
CA GLY A 440 17.19 -18.05 6.72
C GLY A 440 16.23 -18.80 5.80
N THR A 441 15.91 -18.26 4.63
CA THR A 441 14.98 -18.85 3.67
C THR A 441 15.51 -18.72 2.24
N ASP A 442 14.91 -19.46 1.30
CA ASP A 442 15.24 -19.33 -0.13
C ASP A 442 15.00 -17.90 -0.62
N ASN A 443 14.03 -17.19 -0.05
CA ASN A 443 13.72 -15.81 -0.39
C ASN A 443 14.87 -14.85 -0.05
N ASP A 444 15.60 -15.11 1.04
CA ASP A 444 16.70 -14.25 1.49
C ASP A 444 17.94 -14.39 0.58
N LEU A 445 18.07 -15.54 -0.11
CA LEU A 445 19.14 -15.81 -1.07
C LEU A 445 18.82 -15.38 -2.50
N LYS A 446 17.58 -14.98 -2.81
CA LYS A 446 17.19 -14.47 -4.15
C LYS A 446 18.10 -13.37 -4.71
N PRO A 447 18.67 -12.45 -3.90
CA PRO A 447 19.61 -11.43 -4.37
C PRO A 447 21.07 -11.93 -4.56
N TRP A 448 21.38 -13.15 -4.12
CA TRP A 448 22.72 -13.75 -4.16
C TRP A 448 22.82 -14.74 -5.32
N VAL A 449 23.91 -14.66 -6.08
CA VAL A 449 24.25 -15.63 -7.11
C VAL A 449 24.88 -16.84 -6.46
N HIS A 450 24.37 -18.02 -6.80
CA HIS A 450 24.76 -19.30 -6.22
C HIS A 450 25.52 -20.17 -7.23
N GLU A 451 26.73 -20.59 -6.87
CA GLU A 451 27.61 -21.42 -7.70
C GLU A 451 28.04 -22.68 -6.92
N THR A 452 27.35 -23.80 -7.18
CA THR A 452 27.60 -25.05 -6.46
C THR A 452 28.54 -25.99 -7.23
N GLY A 453 29.61 -26.42 -6.57
CA GLY A 453 30.58 -27.41 -7.04
C GLY A 453 30.51 -28.70 -6.23
N GLY A 454 29.40 -29.44 -6.34
CA GLY A 454 29.25 -30.79 -5.76
C GLY A 454 28.93 -30.86 -4.25
N ALA A 455 28.54 -29.75 -3.63
CA ALA A 455 28.07 -29.70 -2.25
C ALA A 455 26.54 -29.87 -2.15
N ALA A 456 26.04 -30.38 -1.03
CA ALA A 456 24.61 -30.46 -0.73
C ALA A 456 24.21 -29.27 0.15
N THR A 457 23.06 -28.66 -0.12
CA THR A 457 22.61 -27.44 0.57
C THR A 457 21.27 -27.67 1.27
N SER A 458 21.06 -27.06 2.43
CA SER A 458 19.86 -27.23 3.26
C SER A 458 19.72 -26.08 4.24
N TYR A 459 18.56 -25.96 4.90
CA TYR A 459 18.38 -25.01 6.00
C TYR A 459 18.39 -25.74 7.35
N VAL A 460 19.08 -25.14 8.33
CA VAL A 460 19.16 -25.65 9.70
C VAL A 460 18.88 -24.54 10.71
N THR A 461 18.50 -24.89 11.94
CA THR A 461 18.20 -23.90 12.98
C THR A 461 19.40 -22.98 13.26
N GLY A 462 19.14 -21.68 13.14
CA GLY A 462 20.07 -20.60 13.48
C GLY A 462 19.94 -20.17 14.94
N ASP A 463 20.91 -19.39 15.45
CA ASP A 463 20.84 -18.83 16.81
C ASP A 463 20.19 -17.44 16.84
N GLN A 464 20.36 -16.65 15.78
CA GLN A 464 19.71 -15.32 15.66
C GLN A 464 18.55 -15.32 14.64
N ASN A 465 18.37 -16.40 13.88
CA ASN A 465 17.33 -16.56 12.87
C ASN A 465 16.66 -17.94 13.00
N ALA A 466 15.39 -18.04 12.61
CA ALA A 466 14.62 -19.29 12.72
C ALA A 466 15.26 -20.45 11.93
N LEU A 467 15.91 -20.12 10.81
CA LEU A 467 16.66 -21.02 9.94
C LEU A 467 17.92 -20.29 9.44
N SER A 468 18.92 -21.06 9.02
CA SER A 468 20.24 -20.62 8.54
C SER A 468 20.69 -21.52 7.39
N TYR A 469 21.40 -20.96 6.40
CA TYR A 469 21.77 -21.68 5.19
C TYR A 469 23.01 -22.56 5.40
N GLN A 470 22.84 -23.87 5.30
CA GLN A 470 23.86 -24.88 5.50
C GLN A 470 24.34 -25.46 4.17
N VAL A 471 25.66 -25.48 4.02
CA VAL A 471 26.39 -26.23 3.01
C VAL A 471 27.00 -27.46 3.67
N ALA A 472 26.57 -28.64 3.27
CA ALA A 472 27.08 -29.93 3.72
C ALA A 472 27.90 -30.61 2.62
N PHE A 473 28.97 -31.29 3.02
CA PHE A 473 29.91 -31.92 2.12
C PHE A 473 29.99 -33.44 2.36
N GLY A 474 29.92 -34.20 1.27
CA GLY A 474 30.02 -35.66 1.27
C GLY A 474 31.46 -36.16 1.09
N ALA A 475 31.74 -37.41 1.48
CA ALA A 475 33.06 -38.00 1.25
C ALA A 475 33.31 -38.20 -0.26
N SER A 476 34.50 -37.82 -0.73
CA SER A 476 35.24 -38.34 -1.92
C SER A 476 35.65 -37.36 -3.04
N VAL A 477 35.34 -36.06 -3.00
CA VAL A 477 35.83 -35.07 -4.00
C VAL A 477 36.07 -33.70 -3.37
N SER A 478 36.99 -32.90 -3.94
CA SER A 478 37.09 -31.48 -3.58
C SER A 478 35.82 -30.76 -4.03
N SER A 479 35.08 -30.19 -3.09
CA SER A 479 33.80 -29.51 -3.35
C SER A 479 33.82 -28.08 -2.82
N SER A 480 33.15 -27.18 -3.52
CA SER A 480 32.99 -25.79 -3.09
C SER A 480 31.57 -25.30 -3.33
N ASP A 481 31.08 -24.42 -2.48
CA ASP A 481 29.85 -23.67 -2.69
C ASP A 481 30.14 -22.18 -2.53
N ASN A 482 29.77 -21.38 -3.53
CA ASN A 482 29.99 -19.94 -3.50
C ASN A 482 28.66 -19.22 -3.61
N LEU A 483 28.42 -18.27 -2.70
CA LEU A 483 27.36 -17.27 -2.81
C LEU A 483 28.00 -15.91 -3.03
N TRP A 484 27.52 -15.13 -3.98
CA TRP A 484 28.03 -13.77 -4.15
C TRP A 484 26.96 -12.75 -4.53
N GLN A 485 27.16 -11.50 -4.09
CA GLN A 485 26.29 -10.39 -4.42
C GLN A 485 27.11 -9.13 -4.69
N ALA A 486 26.68 -8.31 -5.65
CA ALA A 486 27.25 -7.00 -5.92
C ALA A 486 26.53 -5.91 -5.13
N PHE A 487 27.30 -4.97 -4.59
CA PHE A 487 26.88 -3.82 -3.80
C PHE A 487 27.43 -2.55 -4.44
N ASN A 488 26.60 -1.51 -4.50
CA ASN A 488 27.07 -0.17 -4.84
C ASN A 488 27.84 0.38 -3.64
N VAL A 489 28.98 1.01 -3.87
CA VAL A 489 29.86 1.53 -2.82
C VAL A 489 30.42 2.87 -3.23
N ILE A 490 30.89 3.66 -2.26
CA ILE A 490 31.55 4.93 -2.51
C ILE A 490 33.05 4.66 -2.60
N GLN A 491 33.63 4.90 -3.78
CA GLN A 491 35.09 4.85 -3.96
C GLN A 491 35.80 5.68 -2.88
N GLY A 492 36.79 5.09 -2.21
CA GLY A 492 37.56 5.77 -1.16
C GLY A 492 36.89 5.86 0.23
N ALA A 493 35.62 5.47 0.39
CA ALA A 493 35.02 5.28 1.70
C ALA A 493 35.45 3.92 2.29
N VAL A 494 35.58 3.83 3.61
CA VAL A 494 35.91 2.56 4.28
C VAL A 494 34.60 1.85 4.64
N TYR A 495 34.51 0.57 4.31
CA TYR A 495 33.40 -0.31 4.63
C TYR A 495 33.85 -1.51 5.48
N GLU A 496 33.04 -1.91 6.45
CA GLU A 496 33.16 -3.16 7.21
C GLU A 496 32.06 -4.13 6.77
N VAL A 497 32.46 -5.30 6.30
CA VAL A 497 31.57 -6.43 6.00
C VAL A 497 31.75 -7.49 7.08
N SER A 498 30.67 -7.85 7.76
CA SER A 498 30.66 -8.87 8.81
C SER A 498 29.75 -10.03 8.42
N VAL A 499 30.19 -11.27 8.61
CA VAL A 499 29.41 -12.47 8.32
C VAL A 499 29.41 -13.40 9.51
N ARG A 500 28.22 -13.78 9.97
CA ARG A 500 28.03 -14.75 11.04
C ARG A 500 27.88 -16.15 10.47
N PHE A 501 28.69 -17.08 10.97
CA PHE A 501 28.79 -18.44 10.43
C PHE A 501 29.20 -19.44 11.52
N LYS A 502 29.04 -20.73 11.25
CA LYS A 502 29.67 -21.81 12.02
C LYS A 502 30.16 -22.91 11.08
N VAL A 503 31.13 -23.69 11.53
CA VAL A 503 31.66 -24.85 10.81
C VAL A 503 31.63 -26.07 11.69
N GLY A 504 31.48 -27.26 11.11
CA GLY A 504 31.57 -28.51 11.88
C GLY A 504 31.79 -29.78 11.06
N GLY A 505 32.04 -30.90 11.75
CA GLY A 505 32.32 -32.21 11.15
C GLY A 505 33.77 -32.70 11.32
N SER A 506 34.27 -33.60 10.45
CA SER A 506 35.64 -34.14 10.55
C SER A 506 36.70 -33.07 10.24
N LEU A 507 37.22 -32.49 11.32
CA LEU A 507 38.05 -31.28 11.34
C LEU A 507 39.42 -31.52 10.69
N GLY A 508 39.74 -30.74 9.66
CA GLY A 508 41.06 -30.73 9.00
C GLY A 508 41.07 -30.29 7.55
N SER A 509 39.90 -30.08 6.92
CA SER A 509 39.83 -29.86 5.46
C SER A 509 38.67 -28.96 4.99
N ILE A 510 37.97 -28.23 5.87
CA ILE A 510 36.79 -27.42 5.49
C ILE A 510 37.02 -25.93 5.80
N SER A 511 37.07 -25.05 4.78
CA SER A 511 37.11 -23.59 4.96
C SER A 511 35.76 -22.94 4.77
N ALA A 512 35.53 -21.89 5.57
CA ALA A 512 34.61 -20.80 5.24
C ALA A 512 35.46 -19.54 4.98
N SER A 513 35.16 -18.79 3.92
CA SER A 513 35.87 -17.54 3.65
C SER A 513 34.91 -16.44 3.22
N LEU A 514 35.21 -15.23 3.69
CA LEU A 514 34.60 -13.98 3.24
C LEU A 514 35.60 -13.25 2.35
N GLN A 515 35.18 -12.90 1.13
CA GLN A 515 36.01 -12.16 0.18
C GLN A 515 35.24 -10.95 -0.33
N VAL A 516 35.93 -9.82 -0.48
CA VAL A 516 35.36 -8.61 -1.07
C VAL A 516 36.28 -8.09 -2.17
N GLY A 517 35.74 -7.78 -3.35
CA GLY A 517 36.52 -7.34 -4.52
C GLY A 517 35.71 -6.61 -5.59
N ASN A 518 36.35 -6.09 -6.64
CA ASN A 518 35.71 -5.30 -7.69
C ASN A 518 35.03 -6.16 -8.78
N PRO A 519 33.97 -5.68 -9.47
CA PRO A 519 33.33 -6.44 -10.55
C PRO A 519 34.19 -6.48 -11.83
N GLY A 520 34.37 -7.67 -12.41
CA GLY A 520 35.01 -7.85 -13.72
C GLY A 520 36.34 -8.61 -13.72
N VAL A 521 36.84 -9.05 -12.56
CA VAL A 521 38.06 -9.86 -12.47
C VAL A 521 37.71 -11.26 -12.01
N GLY A 522 38.07 -12.27 -12.81
CA GLY A 522 38.00 -13.67 -12.39
C GLY A 522 38.95 -13.95 -11.23
N LEU A 523 38.59 -14.89 -10.35
CA LEU A 523 39.33 -15.23 -9.13
C LEU A 523 40.80 -15.66 -9.36
N SER A 524 41.23 -15.88 -10.61
CA SER A 524 42.60 -16.27 -10.99
C SER A 524 43.60 -15.11 -11.11
N ASP A 525 43.17 -13.85 -11.21
CA ASP A 525 44.05 -12.72 -11.60
C ASP A 525 44.21 -11.61 -10.54
N VAL A 526 43.85 -11.84 -9.26
CA VAL A 526 43.75 -10.74 -8.26
C VAL A 526 44.65 -10.98 -7.05
N ALA A 527 45.88 -10.47 -7.10
CA ALA A 527 46.84 -10.52 -5.98
C ALA A 527 47.08 -9.16 -5.28
N SER A 528 46.33 -8.09 -5.62
CA SER A 528 46.59 -6.75 -5.04
C SER A 528 45.35 -5.94 -4.61
N ASP A 529 44.12 -6.45 -4.80
CA ASP A 529 42.88 -5.67 -4.55
C ASP A 529 41.76 -6.42 -3.80
N THR A 530 42.00 -7.67 -3.41
CA THR A 530 41.06 -8.52 -2.64
C THR A 530 41.52 -8.62 -1.19
N GLN A 531 40.72 -8.12 -0.25
CA GLN A 531 40.89 -8.46 1.17
C GLN A 531 40.20 -9.81 1.39
N ILE A 532 40.99 -10.87 1.55
CA ILE A 532 40.50 -12.22 1.84
C ILE A 532 40.69 -12.48 3.33
N VAL A 533 39.60 -12.72 4.05
CA VAL A 533 39.69 -13.31 5.39
C VAL A 533 39.34 -14.79 5.26
N LEU A 534 40.39 -15.61 5.29
CA LEU A 534 40.29 -17.06 5.37
C LEU A 534 40.01 -17.44 6.82
N ALA A 535 38.85 -18.03 7.11
CA ALA A 535 38.71 -18.86 8.30
C ALA A 535 39.03 -20.29 7.87
N ASN A 536 40.22 -20.81 8.22
CA ASN A 536 40.41 -22.24 8.18
C ASN A 536 41.19 -22.85 9.35
N THR A 537 40.54 -23.87 9.94
CA THR A 537 40.96 -24.94 10.87
C THR A 537 41.69 -24.59 12.18
N ALA A 538 41.08 -24.93 13.32
CA ALA A 538 41.73 -25.72 14.39
C ALA A 538 40.73 -26.18 15.49
N SER A 539 40.46 -27.49 15.53
CA SER A 539 40.17 -28.42 16.65
C SER A 539 39.30 -28.06 17.88
N SER A 540 38.95 -26.81 18.19
CA SER A 540 38.26 -26.47 19.46
C SER A 540 36.85 -25.85 19.33
N ASN A 541 36.43 -25.44 18.13
CA ASN A 541 35.24 -24.60 17.92
C ASN A 541 34.17 -25.26 17.02
N ASP A 542 34.11 -26.59 17.00
CA ASP A 542 33.11 -27.34 16.25
C ASP A 542 31.69 -26.92 16.65
N GLY A 543 30.88 -26.53 15.66
CA GLY A 543 29.50 -26.08 15.88
C GLY A 543 29.34 -24.75 16.60
N ILE A 544 30.43 -24.03 16.93
CA ILE A 544 30.39 -22.72 17.59
C ILE A 544 30.20 -21.61 16.56
N TRP A 545 29.23 -20.73 16.82
CA TRP A 545 29.00 -19.51 16.03
C TRP A 545 30.16 -18.53 16.14
N GLN A 546 30.59 -18.02 14.99
CA GLN A 546 31.72 -17.11 14.81
C GLN A 546 31.31 -15.98 13.85
N THR A 547 32.09 -14.89 13.86
CA THR A 547 31.90 -13.77 12.94
C THR A 547 33.20 -13.46 12.21
N MET A 548 33.19 -13.56 10.87
CA MET A 548 34.25 -13.02 10.02
C MET A 548 34.00 -11.55 9.75
N LYS A 549 35.05 -10.73 9.76
CA LYS A 549 34.98 -9.31 9.41
C LYS A 549 36.04 -8.96 8.38
N VAL A 550 35.66 -8.21 7.35
CA VAL A 550 36.57 -7.63 6.36
C VAL A 550 36.32 -6.13 6.30
N THR A 551 37.38 -5.35 6.45
CA THR A 551 37.33 -3.91 6.17
C THR A 551 37.97 -3.65 4.83
N PHE A 552 37.32 -2.89 3.95
CA PHE A 552 37.86 -2.57 2.63
C PHE A 552 37.51 -1.15 2.20
N THR A 553 38.38 -0.59 1.37
CA THR A 553 38.17 0.70 0.72
C THR A 553 38.05 0.44 -0.77
N PRO A 554 36.87 0.62 -1.39
CA PRO A 554 36.69 0.27 -2.78
C PRO A 554 37.43 1.26 -3.69
N ARG A 555 37.98 0.74 -4.78
CA ARG A 555 38.59 1.54 -5.86
C ARG A 555 37.61 1.92 -6.96
N PHE A 556 36.43 1.32 -6.99
CA PHE A 556 35.35 1.61 -7.94
C PHE A 556 34.05 1.76 -7.17
N ASN A 557 33.00 2.29 -7.80
CA ASN A 557 31.71 2.49 -7.13
C ASN A 557 30.85 1.21 -7.00
N VAL A 558 31.47 0.03 -7.16
CA VAL A 558 30.84 -1.27 -7.02
C VAL A 558 31.82 -2.25 -6.35
N ALA A 559 31.32 -3.06 -5.42
CA ALA A 559 32.03 -4.15 -4.78
C ALA A 559 31.20 -5.42 -4.79
N LYS A 560 31.84 -6.58 -4.92
CA LYS A 560 31.24 -7.91 -4.80
C LYS A 560 31.66 -8.54 -3.48
N VAL A 561 30.69 -9.04 -2.73
CA VAL A 561 30.90 -9.84 -1.51
C VAL A 561 30.70 -11.32 -1.88
N TYR A 562 31.67 -12.16 -1.54
CA TYR A 562 31.64 -13.60 -1.75
C TYR A 562 31.67 -14.33 -0.41
N LEU A 563 30.73 -15.25 -0.21
CA LEU A 563 30.73 -16.25 0.85
C LEU A 563 31.10 -17.58 0.22
N LYS A 564 32.23 -18.15 0.61
CA LYS A 564 32.73 -19.40 0.03
C LYS A 564 32.90 -20.45 1.10
N ALA A 565 32.27 -21.59 0.90
CA ALA A 565 32.47 -22.81 1.67
C ALA A 565 33.26 -23.79 0.80
N SER A 566 34.29 -24.46 1.34
CA SER A 566 35.12 -25.38 0.54
C SER A 566 35.64 -26.53 1.37
N MET A 567 35.78 -27.70 0.75
CA MET A 567 36.31 -28.92 1.36
C MET A 567 37.45 -29.50 0.53
N ALA A 568 38.59 -29.78 1.16
CA ALA A 568 39.72 -30.49 0.55
C ALA A 568 39.45 -32.00 0.45
N SER A 569 40.09 -32.65 -0.52
CA SER A 569 39.93 -34.09 -0.76
C SER A 569 40.29 -34.93 0.47
N GLY A 570 39.44 -35.89 0.82
CA GLY A 570 39.67 -36.81 1.94
C GLY A 570 39.09 -36.39 3.29
N ALA A 571 38.33 -35.29 3.37
CA ALA A 571 37.60 -34.92 4.58
C ALA A 571 36.44 -35.91 4.87
N GLY A 572 36.21 -36.21 6.15
CA GLY A 572 35.20 -37.17 6.59
C GLY A 572 33.75 -36.78 6.24
N SER A 573 32.86 -37.78 6.23
CA SER A 573 31.52 -37.79 5.65
C SER A 573 30.41 -37.00 6.38
N SER A 574 30.73 -35.93 7.11
CA SER A 574 29.71 -35.15 7.88
C SER A 574 30.12 -33.68 8.09
N SER A 575 30.81 -33.13 7.11
CA SER A 575 31.45 -31.82 7.13
C SER A 575 30.49 -30.72 6.68
N TYR A 576 30.42 -29.57 7.36
CA TYR A 576 29.49 -28.49 6.99
C TYR A 576 29.97 -27.07 7.33
N VAL A 577 29.39 -26.09 6.62
CA VAL A 577 29.44 -24.65 6.90
C VAL A 577 28.00 -24.14 6.97
N VAL A 578 27.68 -23.33 7.98
CA VAL A 578 26.37 -22.66 8.08
C VAL A 578 26.57 -21.16 8.05
N TRP A 579 25.83 -20.47 7.19
CA TRP A 579 25.77 -19.02 7.03
C TRP A 579 24.48 -18.50 7.67
N ASP A 580 24.58 -17.50 8.55
CA ASP A 580 23.44 -16.98 9.32
C ASP A 580 23.07 -15.54 8.95
N SER A 581 24.05 -14.64 8.85
CA SER A 581 23.77 -13.24 8.50
C SER A 581 24.96 -12.54 7.87
N VAL A 582 24.68 -11.56 7.02
CA VAL A 582 25.67 -10.66 6.41
C VAL A 582 25.32 -9.22 6.77
N THR A 583 26.31 -8.46 7.23
CA THR A 583 26.21 -7.03 7.49
C THR A 583 27.27 -6.30 6.70
N PHE A 584 26.93 -5.17 6.13
CA PHE A 584 27.79 -4.34 5.30
C PHE A 584 27.62 -2.89 5.74
N LYS A 585 28.65 -2.25 6.29
CA LYS A 585 28.52 -0.94 6.95
C LYS A 585 29.60 0.01 6.51
N GLN A 586 29.24 1.23 6.14
CA GLN A 586 30.23 2.29 5.94
C GLN A 586 30.76 2.76 7.30
N THR A 587 32.07 2.71 7.48
CA THR A 587 32.75 3.11 8.73
C THR A 587 33.46 4.45 8.62
N SER A 588 33.64 5.00 7.41
CA SER A 588 34.15 6.38 7.22
C SER A 588 33.58 7.06 5.96
N ALA A 589 33.49 8.40 5.98
CA ALA A 589 33.18 9.20 4.79
C ALA A 589 34.38 9.23 3.80
N SER A 590 34.12 9.39 2.51
CA SER A 590 35.15 9.46 1.47
C SER A 590 35.88 10.81 1.46
N THR A 591 37.20 10.79 1.22
CA THR A 591 37.95 11.97 0.73
C THR A 591 38.13 11.85 -0.78
N TYR A 592 37.07 12.06 -1.56
CA TYR A 592 37.20 12.20 -3.02
C TYR A 592 37.21 13.68 -3.38
N SER A 593 38.31 14.16 -3.94
CA SER A 593 38.38 15.45 -4.62
C SER A 593 38.26 15.18 -6.12
N ALA A 594 37.11 15.47 -6.72
CA ALA A 594 37.02 15.46 -8.18
C ALA A 594 38.06 16.44 -8.75
N ALA A 595 38.81 16.01 -9.78
CA ALA A 595 39.79 16.86 -10.44
C ALA A 595 39.11 18.11 -11.01
N SER A 596 39.50 19.29 -10.51
CA SER A 596 39.09 20.56 -11.09
C SER A 596 39.82 20.74 -12.42
N THR A 597 39.21 20.32 -13.53
CA THR A 597 39.63 20.79 -14.84
C THR A 597 38.93 22.12 -15.14
N ASN A 598 39.75 23.17 -15.15
CA ASN A 598 39.41 24.57 -15.40
C ASN A 598 38.43 24.78 -16.57
N GLY A 599 37.38 25.58 -16.36
CA GLY A 599 36.59 26.16 -17.45
C GLY A 599 35.16 26.54 -17.09
N GLN A 600 35.00 27.73 -16.48
CA GLN A 600 33.83 28.59 -16.29
C GLN A 600 32.41 28.11 -16.69
N MET A 601 31.46 28.21 -15.75
CA MET A 601 30.03 28.44 -16.03
C MET A 601 29.44 29.40 -14.96
N PHE A 602 28.66 30.39 -15.39
CA PHE A 602 27.97 31.37 -14.55
C PHE A 602 26.44 31.29 -14.76
N VAL A 603 25.67 31.42 -13.68
CA VAL A 603 24.41 32.21 -13.64
C VAL A 603 24.28 32.85 -12.25
N ASP A 604 24.21 34.18 -12.21
CA ASP A 604 23.93 35.06 -11.04
C ASP A 604 22.44 35.43 -11.05
N TYR A 605 21.76 35.51 -9.89
CA TYR A 605 20.90 36.66 -9.59
C TYR A 605 20.62 36.80 -8.09
N ARG A 606 21.01 37.95 -7.55
CA ARG A 606 20.67 38.47 -6.22
C ARG A 606 19.18 38.86 -6.16
N SER A 607 18.40 38.20 -5.30
CA SER A 607 17.44 38.84 -4.38
C SER A 607 16.75 37.75 -3.57
N GLY A 608 16.77 37.87 -2.24
CA GLY A 608 16.17 36.90 -1.34
C GLY A 608 14.64 36.91 -1.40
N VAL A 609 14.06 36.17 -2.35
CA VAL A 609 12.69 35.65 -2.33
C VAL A 609 12.68 34.36 -3.17
N VAL A 610 12.29 33.22 -2.57
CA VAL A 610 12.11 31.96 -3.32
C VAL A 610 10.85 32.08 -4.16
N GLN A 611 11.00 32.46 -5.43
CA GLN A 611 10.01 32.29 -6.49
C GLN A 611 10.70 31.61 -7.69
N TYR A 612 9.97 30.66 -8.30
CA TYR A 612 10.28 29.84 -9.47
C TYR A 612 11.47 30.32 -10.34
N ALA A 613 12.44 29.44 -10.57
CA ALA A 613 13.57 29.71 -11.46
C ALA A 613 13.12 29.84 -12.93
N SER A 614 12.86 31.06 -13.35
CA SER A 614 12.74 31.44 -14.75
C SER A 614 14.14 31.56 -15.39
N TRP A 615 14.80 30.45 -15.74
CA TRP A 615 16.10 30.50 -16.45
C TRP A 615 16.28 29.35 -17.45
N VAL A 616 15.99 29.61 -18.73
CA VAL A 616 16.96 29.75 -19.85
C VAL A 616 16.24 30.64 -20.87
N SER A 617 16.77 31.81 -21.22
CA SER A 617 16.16 32.64 -22.28
C SER A 617 16.35 31.96 -23.64
N PRO A 618 15.32 31.87 -24.50
CA PRO A 618 15.50 31.45 -25.88
C PRO A 618 16.20 32.59 -26.63
N GLY A 619 17.46 32.40 -26.98
CA GLY A 619 18.21 33.35 -27.81
C GLY A 619 19.55 33.75 -27.23
N THR A 620 20.53 32.87 -27.35
CA THR A 620 21.84 33.12 -28.01
C THR A 620 22.48 31.75 -28.14
N ASP A 621 22.42 31.22 -29.36
CA ASP A 621 23.22 30.10 -29.82
C ASP A 621 24.72 30.37 -29.59
N ASP A 622 25.51 29.29 -29.50
CA ASP A 622 26.98 29.21 -29.41
C ASP A 622 27.63 29.16 -28.02
N ILE A 623 27.62 27.97 -27.40
CA ILE A 623 28.70 27.56 -26.46
C ILE A 623 29.84 26.95 -27.28
N VAL A 624 30.74 27.81 -27.76
CA VAL A 624 31.96 27.43 -28.48
C VAL A 624 33.09 27.12 -27.48
N ALA A 625 33.62 25.90 -27.53
CA ALA A 625 34.99 25.55 -27.13
C ALA A 625 35.51 24.46 -28.09
N PRO A 626 36.81 24.48 -28.45
CA PRO A 626 37.31 24.21 -29.80
C PRO A 626 36.92 22.85 -30.39
N ALA A 627 36.73 22.87 -31.71
CA ALA A 627 36.26 21.80 -32.55
C ALA A 627 37.15 20.55 -32.53
N ALA A 628 36.58 19.40 -32.16
CA ALA A 628 36.76 18.12 -32.87
C ALA A 628 35.93 16.96 -32.29
N THR A 629 35.51 16.93 -31.01
CA THR A 629 35.02 15.67 -30.40
C THR A 629 33.98 15.84 -29.28
N LYS A 630 32.78 16.39 -29.56
CA LYS A 630 31.79 16.67 -28.50
C LYS A 630 30.35 16.19 -28.79
N PRO A 631 29.60 15.74 -27.77
CA PRO A 631 28.18 15.43 -27.86
C PRO A 631 27.38 16.69 -28.23
N THR A 632 26.46 16.54 -29.18
CA THR A 632 25.59 17.64 -29.64
C THR A 632 24.30 17.66 -28.83
N ILE A 633 24.03 18.76 -28.13
CA ILE A 633 22.73 19.03 -27.52
C ILE A 633 21.76 19.34 -28.67
N LYS A 634 20.99 18.34 -29.12
CA LYS A 634 19.90 18.55 -30.08
C LYS A 634 18.63 18.91 -29.31
N GLU A 635 18.28 20.19 -29.38
CA GLU A 635 16.96 20.76 -29.02
C GLU A 635 16.65 20.86 -27.51
N MET A 636 16.77 22.08 -26.97
CA MET A 636 15.95 22.48 -25.83
C MET A 636 14.51 22.59 -26.32
N ALA A 637 13.69 21.54 -26.11
CA ALA A 637 12.26 21.62 -26.44
C ALA A 637 11.63 22.79 -25.67
N THR A 638 11.10 23.76 -26.41
CA THR A 638 10.51 25.01 -25.89
C THR A 638 9.07 24.86 -25.39
N SER A 639 8.52 23.65 -25.33
CA SER A 639 7.24 23.39 -24.67
C SER A 639 7.16 21.94 -24.21
N GLY A 640 6.65 21.74 -22.99
CA GLY A 640 6.65 20.46 -22.27
C GLY A 640 5.85 19.37 -22.97
N TYR A 641 6.38 18.16 -22.95
CA TYR A 641 5.60 16.94 -23.18
C TYR A 641 4.96 16.53 -21.84
N ASN A 642 3.65 16.27 -21.82
CA ASN A 642 2.81 15.90 -20.66
C ASN A 642 2.46 17.00 -19.62
N ASN A 643 2.18 18.24 -20.03
CA ASN A 643 1.62 19.29 -19.16
C ASN A 643 2.47 19.72 -17.95
N ALA A 644 3.73 19.28 -17.82
CA ALA A 644 4.68 19.84 -16.85
C ALA A 644 5.30 21.12 -17.45
N ALA A 645 4.88 22.28 -16.95
CA ALA A 645 5.39 23.58 -17.38
C ALA A 645 6.80 23.81 -16.82
N GLY A 646 7.83 23.11 -17.31
CA GLY A 646 9.20 23.30 -16.81
C GLY A 646 10.27 22.34 -17.32
N SER A 647 9.93 21.13 -17.74
CA SER A 647 10.93 20.08 -18.00
C SER A 647 11.89 20.40 -19.17
N ARG A 648 13.16 19.97 -19.05
CA ARG A 648 14.20 20.11 -20.09
C ARG A 648 14.71 18.74 -20.52
N HIS A 649 14.77 18.50 -21.83
CA HIS A 649 15.34 17.28 -22.41
C HIS A 649 16.86 17.41 -22.54
N VAL A 650 17.56 16.37 -22.10
CA VAL A 650 19.00 16.16 -22.17
C VAL A 650 19.21 14.94 -23.06
N TYR A 651 19.68 15.17 -24.28
CA TYR A 651 20.06 14.09 -25.20
C TYR A 651 21.58 13.98 -25.25
N MET A 652 22.09 12.77 -25.03
CA MET A 652 23.49 12.41 -25.15
C MET A 652 23.62 11.47 -26.34
N GLY A 653 23.93 12.04 -27.52
CA GLY A 653 24.05 11.30 -28.78
C GLY A 653 25.42 10.64 -28.99
N ASP A 654 25.45 9.70 -29.93
CA ASP A 654 26.66 8.99 -30.36
C ASP A 654 27.71 9.95 -30.94
N SER A 655 28.78 10.21 -30.18
CA SER A 655 30.04 10.67 -30.78
C SER A 655 31.07 9.55 -30.68
N ASN A 656 31.51 9.04 -31.82
CA ASN A 656 32.53 7.99 -31.95
C ASN A 656 33.92 8.38 -31.41
N ASP A 657 34.07 9.61 -30.87
CA ASP A 657 35.31 10.13 -30.27
C ASP A 657 35.13 10.59 -28.80
N ALA A 658 34.15 10.05 -28.07
CA ALA A 658 33.93 10.42 -26.67
C ALA A 658 35.14 10.00 -25.79
N PRO A 659 35.58 10.84 -24.83
CA PRO A 659 36.65 10.49 -23.88
C PRO A 659 36.31 9.21 -23.10
N ALA A 660 37.30 8.56 -22.50
CA ALA A 660 37.13 7.32 -21.71
C ALA A 660 36.09 7.40 -20.58
N THR A 661 35.65 8.61 -20.21
CA THR A 661 34.62 8.91 -19.22
C THR A 661 33.22 9.15 -19.81
N GLY A 662 33.03 8.97 -21.12
CA GLY A 662 31.76 9.12 -21.82
C GLY A 662 31.22 10.56 -21.94
N PRO A 663 30.09 10.76 -22.65
CA PRO A 663 29.40 12.05 -22.72
C PRO A 663 28.81 12.42 -21.35
N ALA A 664 28.89 13.71 -21.01
CA ALA A 664 28.42 14.25 -19.73
C ALA A 664 27.55 15.49 -19.92
N TRP A 665 26.41 15.56 -19.24
CA TRP A 665 25.63 16.79 -19.04
C TRP A 665 25.84 17.32 -17.63
N ARG A 666 25.92 18.66 -17.47
CA ARG A 666 26.19 19.29 -16.16
C ARG A 666 25.31 20.50 -15.94
N LEU A 667 24.77 20.62 -14.73
CA LEU A 667 24.07 21.79 -14.19
C LEU A 667 24.79 22.23 -12.91
N ALA A 668 25.02 23.52 -12.73
CA ALA A 668 25.65 24.06 -11.53
C ALA A 668 24.99 25.38 -11.10
N GLY A 669 25.04 25.69 -9.81
CA GLY A 669 24.50 26.93 -9.24
C GLY A 669 25.22 27.38 -7.98
N LEU A 670 25.02 28.65 -7.61
CA LEU A 670 25.54 29.27 -6.39
C LEU A 670 24.48 29.31 -5.29
N LEU A 671 24.90 29.12 -4.04
CA LEU A 671 24.01 29.12 -2.88
C LEU A 671 24.09 30.44 -2.09
N SER A 672 22.92 31.03 -1.82
CA SER A 672 22.73 32.02 -0.76
C SER A 672 22.02 31.37 0.43
N GLY A 673 22.67 30.36 1.04
CA GLY A 673 22.11 29.58 2.14
C GLY A 673 22.84 29.81 3.46
N ASN A 674 22.13 29.67 4.58
CA ASN A 674 22.71 29.71 5.92
C ASN A 674 23.66 28.52 6.13
N PRO A 675 24.97 28.74 6.36
CA PRO A 675 25.99 27.69 6.42
C PRO A 675 25.87 26.77 7.64
N THR A 676 24.94 27.07 8.54
CA THR A 676 24.73 26.31 9.79
C THR A 676 23.60 25.28 9.72
N ALA A 677 22.79 25.27 8.64
CA ALA A 677 21.69 24.32 8.48
C ALA A 677 22.04 23.21 7.49
N LYS A 678 21.84 21.95 7.89
CA LYS A 678 21.94 20.82 6.95
C LYS A 678 20.83 20.92 5.91
N SER A 679 21.20 20.70 4.65
CA SER A 679 20.30 20.74 3.50
C SER A 679 20.42 19.46 2.67
N VAL A 680 19.38 19.15 1.90
CA VAL A 680 19.31 18.06 0.92
C VAL A 680 19.02 18.66 -0.45
N MET A 681 19.72 18.19 -1.47
CA MET A 681 19.42 18.49 -2.87
C MET A 681 18.44 17.46 -3.41
N ARG A 682 17.31 17.89 -3.95
CA ARG A 682 16.26 17.04 -4.53
C ARG A 682 16.12 17.35 -6.01
N THR A 683 16.05 16.34 -6.86
CA THR A 683 15.76 16.50 -8.29
C THR A 683 14.61 15.60 -8.73
N HIS A 684 13.85 16.03 -9.72
CA HIS A 684 12.81 15.23 -10.37
C HIS A 684 13.21 14.99 -11.83
N PHE A 685 13.33 13.73 -12.24
CA PHE A 685 13.91 13.36 -13.53
C PHE A 685 13.25 12.12 -14.13
N ARG A 686 13.46 11.90 -15.43
CA ARG A 686 13.03 10.72 -16.20
C ARG A 686 14.14 10.35 -17.17
N SER A 687 14.42 9.08 -17.40
CA SER A 687 15.46 8.64 -18.34
C SER A 687 14.88 7.67 -19.37
N THR A 688 15.34 7.65 -20.62
CA THR A 688 15.01 6.65 -21.64
C THR A 688 16.30 6.26 -22.36
N ASN A 689 16.49 4.96 -22.60
CA ASN A 689 17.69 4.42 -23.25
C ASN A 689 19.01 4.74 -22.50
N SER A 690 18.98 4.77 -21.17
CA SER A 690 20.10 5.27 -20.35
C SER A 690 21.02 4.20 -19.77
N ASN A 691 21.12 3.04 -20.44
CA ASN A 691 21.94 1.91 -20.00
C ASN A 691 23.38 2.34 -19.70
N ASN A 692 23.91 1.97 -18.52
CA ASN A 692 25.22 2.37 -18.01
C ASN A 692 25.40 3.88 -17.78
N CYS A 693 24.31 4.63 -17.69
CA CYS A 693 24.34 6.03 -17.27
C CYS A 693 24.01 6.17 -15.79
N PHE A 694 24.57 7.21 -15.18
CA PHE A 694 24.31 7.59 -13.80
C PHE A 694 24.17 9.10 -13.68
N MET A 695 23.41 9.53 -12.68
CA MET A 695 23.35 10.92 -12.24
C MET A 695 24.12 11.06 -10.93
N GLN A 696 24.92 12.12 -10.81
CA GLN A 696 25.62 12.47 -9.58
C GLN A 696 25.36 13.91 -9.15
N MET A 697 25.41 14.15 -7.85
CA MET A 697 25.29 15.44 -7.19
C MET A 697 26.54 15.71 -6.37
N LEU A 698 27.10 16.90 -6.52
CA LEU A 698 28.33 17.34 -5.89
C LEU A 698 28.11 18.64 -5.12
N SER A 699 28.73 18.75 -3.95
CA SER A 699 28.91 20.01 -3.22
C SER A 699 30.39 20.17 -2.90
N LEU A 700 31.00 21.30 -3.29
CA LEU A 700 32.46 21.51 -3.14
C LEU A 700 33.34 20.42 -3.78
N GLY A 701 32.85 19.78 -4.84
CA GLY A 701 33.51 18.64 -5.47
C GLY A 701 33.44 17.33 -4.67
N GLN A 702 32.71 17.31 -3.55
CA GLN A 702 32.38 16.10 -2.80
C GLN A 702 31.08 15.49 -3.31
N LEU A 703 31.06 14.18 -3.52
CA LEU A 703 29.87 13.43 -3.91
C LEU A 703 28.87 13.43 -2.75
N ILE A 704 27.72 14.07 -2.96
CA ILE A 704 26.60 14.12 -2.01
C ILE A 704 25.42 13.27 -2.47
N GLY A 705 25.42 12.77 -3.70
CA GLY A 705 24.41 11.82 -4.18
C GLY A 705 24.82 11.19 -5.50
N ILE A 706 24.49 9.92 -5.71
CA ILE A 706 24.64 9.23 -6.98
C ILE A 706 23.50 8.24 -7.21
N MET A 707 23.03 8.12 -8.45
CA MET A 707 22.05 7.11 -8.85
C MET A 707 22.32 6.59 -10.26
N MET A 708 22.12 5.30 -10.50
CA MET A 708 22.11 4.75 -11.86
C MET A 708 20.78 5.11 -12.53
N LEU A 709 20.81 5.43 -13.82
CA LEU A 709 19.63 5.71 -14.65
C LEU A 709 19.04 4.43 -15.27
N ASP A 710 19.63 3.28 -14.94
CA ASP A 710 19.26 1.95 -15.39
C ASP A 710 18.12 1.40 -14.52
N GLY A 711 17.12 0.79 -15.16
CA GLY A 711 16.06 0.05 -14.47
C GLY A 711 14.70 0.74 -14.38
N CYS A 712 14.55 2.00 -14.82
CA CYS A 712 13.23 2.66 -14.92
C CYS A 712 13.06 3.53 -16.20
N PRO A 713 13.21 2.96 -17.42
CA PRO A 713 13.09 3.72 -18.66
C PRO A 713 11.69 4.32 -18.83
N GLY A 714 11.62 5.60 -19.13
CA GLY A 714 10.41 6.34 -19.43
C GLY A 714 9.58 6.73 -18.21
N GLN A 715 10.06 6.51 -16.97
CA GLN A 715 9.32 6.86 -15.74
C GLN A 715 9.93 8.07 -15.03
N TRP A 716 9.08 8.93 -14.46
CA TRP A 716 9.48 10.04 -13.61
C TRP A 716 9.87 9.54 -12.21
N GLN A 717 10.93 10.10 -11.66
CA GLN A 717 11.58 9.69 -10.42
C GLN A 717 12.05 10.93 -9.65
N THR A 718 12.05 10.83 -8.32
CA THR A 718 12.62 11.86 -7.44
C THR A 718 13.87 11.32 -6.78
N PHE A 719 14.97 12.06 -6.84
CA PHE A 719 16.24 11.69 -6.27
C PHE A 719 16.73 12.77 -5.29
N GLU A 720 17.25 12.34 -4.14
CA GLU A 720 17.73 13.22 -3.08
C GLU A 720 19.19 12.91 -2.71
N SER A 721 19.96 13.95 -2.42
CA SER A 721 21.31 13.82 -1.85
C SER A 721 21.25 13.44 -0.37
N VAL A 722 22.37 12.96 0.17
CA VAL A 722 22.55 12.93 1.64
C VAL A 722 22.50 14.36 2.20
N PRO A 723 22.14 14.55 3.49
CA PRO A 723 22.23 15.85 4.14
C PRO A 723 23.67 16.39 4.13
N PHE A 724 23.86 17.60 3.63
CA PHE A 724 25.15 18.30 3.57
C PHE A 724 25.02 19.73 4.09
N TYR A 725 26.14 20.36 4.46
CA TYR A 725 26.16 21.77 4.83
C TYR A 725 26.47 22.62 3.59
N PRO A 726 25.53 23.44 3.11
CA PRO A 726 25.78 24.36 2.01
C PRO A 726 26.67 25.51 2.52
N ALA A 727 27.91 25.60 2.04
CA ALA A 727 28.78 26.73 2.39
C ALA A 727 28.35 28.01 1.63
N GLU A 728 28.39 29.18 2.30
CA GLU A 728 28.14 30.49 1.69
C GLU A 728 29.05 30.73 0.48
N ASP A 729 28.48 31.26 -0.62
CA ASP A 729 29.17 31.62 -1.87
C ASP A 729 29.79 30.45 -2.66
N ARG A 730 29.36 29.21 -2.43
CA ARG A 730 29.95 28.02 -3.09
C ARG A 730 28.99 27.25 -3.98
N TRP A 731 29.59 26.56 -4.95
CA TRP A 731 28.92 25.90 -6.05
C TRP A 731 28.42 24.50 -5.66
N TRP A 732 27.23 24.17 -6.14
CA TRP A 732 26.77 22.79 -6.27
C TRP A 732 26.76 22.40 -7.75
N GLN A 733 26.85 21.10 -8.02
CA GLN A 733 26.80 20.56 -9.38
C GLN A 733 25.96 19.28 -9.42
N MET A 734 25.12 19.14 -10.44
CA MET A 734 24.49 17.88 -10.85
C MET A 734 25.03 17.49 -12.21
N SER A 735 25.39 16.23 -12.43
CA SER A 735 25.76 15.73 -13.75
C SER A 735 25.12 14.41 -14.08
N ILE A 736 24.91 14.15 -15.36
CA ILE A 736 24.56 12.84 -15.91
C ILE A 736 25.74 12.38 -16.76
N GLU A 737 26.23 11.17 -16.52
CA GLU A 737 27.42 10.60 -17.13
C GLU A 737 27.15 9.15 -17.53
N CYS A 738 27.69 8.70 -18.67
CA CYS A 738 27.48 7.34 -19.19
C CYS A 738 28.81 6.61 -19.41
N TYR A 739 28.89 5.35 -18.98
CA TYR A 739 30.06 4.50 -19.20
C TYR A 739 29.91 3.68 -20.48
N ASN A 740 31.00 3.59 -21.26
CA ASN A 740 31.13 2.92 -22.57
C ASN A 740 30.52 3.66 -23.77
N GLN A 741 31.26 3.60 -24.89
CA GLN A 741 30.96 4.31 -26.14
C GLN A 741 29.68 3.77 -26.80
N GLY A 742 28.76 4.66 -27.18
CA GLY A 742 27.80 4.40 -28.25
C GLY A 742 26.36 4.02 -27.85
N HIS A 743 25.76 4.67 -26.86
CA HIS A 743 24.32 4.54 -26.62
C HIS A 743 23.62 5.90 -26.58
N ASP A 744 22.57 6.03 -27.38
CA ASP A 744 21.59 7.11 -27.34
C ASP A 744 20.94 7.19 -25.97
N ALA A 745 21.44 8.03 -25.06
CA ALA A 745 20.84 8.23 -23.75
C ALA A 745 20.03 9.54 -23.73
N SER A 746 18.76 9.44 -23.36
CA SER A 746 17.85 10.57 -23.20
C SER A 746 17.42 10.70 -21.75
N ALA A 747 17.43 11.91 -21.20
CA ALA A 747 16.87 12.20 -19.89
C ALA A 747 16.07 13.50 -19.91
N TRP A 748 15.06 13.61 -19.06
CA TRP A 748 14.34 14.84 -18.78
C TRP A 748 14.56 15.20 -17.33
N VAL A 749 14.87 16.46 -17.07
CA VAL A 749 14.98 17.00 -15.72
C VAL A 749 13.90 18.07 -15.57
N ASP A 750 13.07 17.95 -14.54
CA ASP A 750 11.94 18.83 -14.28
C ASP A 750 12.27 19.92 -13.26
N SER A 751 12.83 19.53 -12.12
CA SER A 751 13.16 20.44 -11.01
C SER A 751 14.44 20.04 -10.32
N VAL A 752 15.22 21.00 -9.84
CA VAL A 752 16.28 20.80 -8.84
C VAL A 752 16.04 21.78 -7.70
N GLU A 753 15.87 21.25 -6.50
CA GLU A 753 15.52 21.98 -5.29
C GLU A 753 16.55 21.73 -4.19
N LEU A 754 16.71 22.70 -3.30
CA LEU A 754 17.43 22.52 -2.04
C LEU A 754 16.48 22.72 -0.89
N ARG A 755 16.43 21.74 0.01
CA ARG A 755 15.52 21.71 1.14
C ARG A 755 16.31 21.61 2.44
N PRO A 756 15.90 22.30 3.52
CA PRO A 756 16.45 22.03 4.85
C PRO A 756 16.19 20.56 5.23
N SER A 757 17.19 19.86 5.76
CA SER A 757 16.98 18.52 6.34
C SER A 757 16.40 18.69 7.74
N SER A 758 15.19 18.18 7.98
CA SER A 758 14.56 18.15 9.31
C SER A 758 15.31 17.26 10.28
#